data_AF-A0AA41Q2H6-F1
#
_entry.id   AF-A0AA41Q2H6-F1
#
_cell.length_a   1.000
_cell.length_b   1.000
_cell.length_c   1.000
_cell.angle_alpha   90.00
_cell.angle_beta   90.00
_cell.angle_gamma   90.00
#
_symmetry.space_group_name_H-M   'P 1'
#
loop_
_entity.id
_entity.type
_entity.pdbx_description
1 polymer ?
#
loop_
_entity_poly.entity_id
_entity_poly.type
_entity_poly.pdbx_seq_one_letter_code
_entity_poly.pdbx_strand_id
1 'polypeptide(L)'
;MSTDLAALLDHLTPAEASALVARLPGARRSAMFGGPLPGDPDVRRTVLDWVVAHSSPADRTAVLTALAPSEWRVFADLAVTPDPAVRTAVYLHWRTPAAVRRRMLAGGPGTLPVPAELRTALLTTSSRHLLGPARDAADPAIAAHARRKIHGPRCQPPPQDPAGVHAWLRVTPAPQEDPERARSPRRPPGPSSRQVRRRLAAIAFEAWTPADWAALLALHQEHPLDSVTVENLTAHPYCPADIAMAWMYPDVHASGRPGPVLAGLRAGTFTARDLYERAEPATAVLTTLASGEYAFVLGQDPAVRAANARLGALVRAELGGDPARWHSLLVLLRSGFPGTVPELLRAAATAPALQGTVLPERPEAPSPREANTSPWVFLLSLAEPEHVAPIVRGVAAALDAADRESQVDPVVEEFLKAAYFSDVPGPLLAAFAEVAPEADRVKLARSYRYRPDLVDAVLALDDPALNAGLILGYAAAPHLRSRVLNGVSYATGEPGSLPVHPAVFTDAPTYPVDARVRHLLHGDDADELAALLASTSMLPLAYRVAGCRRLAERGRLDLVAGLVAGTASDGKPHAHLARIGAELSGLMQAGDPAAVAAALRAMSRTLFLAELVATGHTETGAHMDLDDDLDWAAAAEILRARPPGRAWHGLVATLARAHSLPDEMARLAFEKAPAEAATHLAMRSPDWARAALDVPLRARGAWSPGVSYPAVWPEQCLRSGKFGIGEFVARARPAGAMLDVGLRRPAETEGARAQVRALMDRCGPQGPEVLAVAAALLDEFPGTLPELFALAEAAAAPAAGSGGIPGTAEIAGVGHPDTAGTAGAGTPAG
;
A
#
# COMPACT_ATOMS: atom_id res chain seq x y z
N MET A 1 -2.20 -21.84 5.62
CA MET A 1 -2.86 -23.15 5.51
C MET A 1 -3.91 -23.29 4.43
N SER A 2 -4.67 -22.26 4.04
CA SER A 2 -5.65 -22.40 2.95
C SER A 2 -5.28 -21.71 1.64
N THR A 3 -4.49 -20.62 1.69
CA THR A 3 -4.09 -19.85 0.49
C THR A 3 -3.11 -20.62 -0.40
N ASP A 4 -2.14 -21.28 0.22
CA ASP A 4 -0.97 -21.81 -0.50
C ASP A 4 -1.35 -23.08 -1.27
N LEU A 5 -2.20 -23.94 -0.70
CA LEU A 5 -2.71 -25.15 -1.37
C LEU A 5 -3.63 -24.80 -2.55
N ALA A 6 -4.45 -23.77 -2.41
CA ALA A 6 -5.29 -23.28 -3.52
C ALA A 6 -4.44 -22.78 -4.69
N ALA A 7 -3.33 -22.10 -4.40
CA ALA A 7 -2.35 -21.67 -5.38
C ALA A 7 -1.72 -22.86 -6.13
N LEU A 8 -1.40 -23.95 -5.42
CA LEU A 8 -0.84 -25.15 -6.06
C LEU A 8 -1.84 -25.82 -7.02
N LEU A 9 -3.11 -25.91 -6.61
CA LEU A 9 -4.18 -26.50 -7.41
C LEU A 9 -4.38 -25.79 -8.76
N ASP A 10 -4.15 -24.47 -8.82
CA ASP A 10 -4.27 -23.67 -10.06
C ASP A 10 -3.29 -24.06 -11.17
N HIS A 11 -2.27 -24.84 -10.84
CA HIS A 11 -1.31 -25.32 -11.81
C HIS A 11 -1.60 -26.74 -12.30
N LEU A 12 -2.66 -27.39 -11.82
CA LEU A 12 -3.01 -28.77 -12.17
C LEU A 12 -4.08 -28.84 -13.25
N THR A 13 -4.15 -29.98 -13.94
CA THR A 13 -5.34 -30.30 -14.71
C THR A 13 -6.52 -30.59 -13.76
N PRO A 14 -7.78 -30.42 -14.22
CA PRO A 14 -8.93 -30.69 -13.36
C PRO A 14 -8.98 -32.12 -12.80
N ALA A 15 -8.55 -33.11 -13.59
CA ALA A 15 -8.49 -34.51 -13.15
C ALA A 15 -7.45 -34.73 -12.04
N GLU A 16 -6.26 -34.14 -12.18
CA GLU A 16 -5.19 -34.21 -11.17
C GLU A 16 -5.61 -33.52 -9.88
N ALA A 17 -6.25 -32.36 -9.97
CA ALA A 17 -6.77 -31.64 -8.81
C ALA A 17 -7.84 -32.46 -8.05
N SER A 18 -8.74 -33.15 -8.75
CA SER A 18 -9.73 -34.04 -8.12
C SER A 18 -9.06 -35.21 -7.39
N ALA A 19 -8.11 -35.87 -8.06
CA ALA A 19 -7.39 -37.01 -7.51
C ALA A 19 -6.54 -36.61 -6.29
N LEU A 20 -5.90 -35.43 -6.34
CA LEU A 20 -5.21 -34.79 -5.24
C LEU A 20 -6.16 -34.59 -4.04
N VAL A 21 -7.27 -33.89 -4.25
CA VAL A 21 -8.24 -33.60 -3.19
C VAL A 21 -8.77 -34.89 -2.55
N ALA A 22 -9.02 -35.95 -3.32
CA ALA A 22 -9.48 -37.22 -2.80
C ALA A 22 -8.50 -37.88 -1.79
N ARG A 23 -7.21 -37.61 -1.93
CA ARG A 23 -6.13 -38.23 -1.15
C ARG A 23 -5.71 -37.43 0.08
N LEU A 24 -6.07 -36.15 0.15
CA LEU A 24 -5.74 -35.31 1.30
C LEU A 24 -6.41 -35.82 2.60
N PRO A 25 -5.75 -35.75 3.77
CA PRO A 25 -6.37 -36.07 5.06
C PRO A 25 -7.58 -35.18 5.35
N GLY A 26 -8.62 -35.73 6.01
CA GLY A 26 -9.88 -35.02 6.28
C GLY A 26 -9.72 -33.64 6.95
N ALA A 27 -8.85 -33.53 7.96
CA ALA A 27 -8.60 -32.25 8.62
C ALA A 27 -7.97 -31.19 7.69
N ARG A 28 -7.03 -31.61 6.82
CA ARG A 28 -6.40 -30.70 5.83
C ARG A 28 -7.36 -30.35 4.69
N ARG A 29 -8.20 -31.29 4.25
CA ARG A 29 -9.29 -31.00 3.30
C ARG A 29 -10.26 -29.97 3.86
N SER A 30 -10.75 -30.17 5.08
CA SER A 30 -11.64 -29.21 5.74
C SER A 30 -10.98 -27.84 5.91
N ALA A 31 -9.69 -27.77 6.26
CA ALA A 31 -8.96 -26.51 6.34
C ALA A 31 -8.78 -25.82 4.98
N MET A 32 -8.49 -26.58 3.93
CA MET A 32 -8.40 -26.10 2.53
C MET A 32 -9.73 -25.48 2.10
N PHE A 33 -10.83 -26.22 2.29
CA PHE A 33 -12.17 -25.76 1.97
C PHE A 33 -12.65 -24.59 2.86
N GLY A 34 -11.98 -24.34 3.98
CA GLY A 34 -12.22 -23.19 4.85
C GLY A 34 -11.61 -21.87 4.37
N GLY A 35 -10.79 -21.87 3.31
CA GLY A 35 -10.17 -20.65 2.79
C GLY A 35 -10.23 -20.52 1.27
N PRO A 36 -9.31 -19.81 0.61
CA PRO A 36 -9.44 -19.53 -0.82
C PRO A 36 -9.55 -20.82 -1.64
N LEU A 37 -10.47 -20.88 -2.59
CA LEU A 37 -10.53 -21.95 -3.59
C LEU A 37 -9.54 -21.66 -4.73
N PRO A 38 -9.18 -22.67 -5.56
CA PRO A 38 -8.33 -22.47 -6.73
C PRO A 38 -8.84 -21.32 -7.62
N GLY A 39 -7.99 -20.41 -8.05
CA GLY A 39 -8.28 -19.36 -9.02
C GLY A 39 -8.75 -19.85 -10.40
N ASP A 40 -8.25 -20.99 -10.87
CA ASP A 40 -8.61 -21.59 -12.16
C ASP A 40 -10.05 -22.14 -12.13
N PRO A 41 -10.94 -21.73 -13.06
CA PRO A 41 -12.36 -22.04 -13.00
C PRO A 41 -12.70 -23.52 -13.25
N ASP A 42 -11.91 -24.24 -14.03
CA ASP A 42 -12.18 -25.65 -14.38
C ASP A 42 -11.66 -26.60 -13.29
N VAL A 43 -10.49 -26.30 -12.73
CA VAL A 43 -9.96 -26.97 -11.54
C VAL A 43 -10.92 -26.80 -10.37
N ARG A 44 -11.27 -25.55 -10.06
CA ARG A 44 -12.23 -25.20 -9.02
C ARG A 44 -13.54 -25.95 -9.16
N ARG A 45 -14.12 -25.97 -10.36
CA ARG A 45 -15.39 -26.70 -10.62
C ARG A 45 -15.26 -28.17 -10.26
N THR A 46 -14.19 -28.81 -10.72
CA THR A 46 -13.97 -30.24 -10.49
C THR A 46 -13.74 -30.57 -9.02
N VAL A 47 -13.01 -29.71 -8.29
CA VAL A 47 -12.84 -29.83 -6.84
C VAL A 47 -14.18 -29.71 -6.12
N LEU A 48 -15.03 -28.75 -6.52
CA LEU A 48 -16.34 -28.54 -5.92
C LEU A 48 -17.31 -29.70 -6.20
N ASP A 49 -17.32 -30.23 -7.43
CA ASP A 49 -18.13 -31.41 -7.80
C ASP A 49 -17.72 -32.64 -6.97
N TRP A 50 -16.41 -32.81 -6.73
CA TRP A 50 -15.90 -33.87 -5.86
C TRP A 50 -16.39 -33.69 -4.40
N VAL A 51 -16.36 -32.48 -3.86
CA VAL A 51 -16.83 -32.18 -2.48
C VAL A 51 -18.29 -32.57 -2.31
N VAL A 52 -19.14 -32.21 -3.26
CA VAL A 52 -20.56 -32.55 -3.23
C VAL A 52 -20.73 -34.07 -3.21
N ALA A 53 -20.09 -34.78 -4.15
CA ALA A 53 -20.33 -36.20 -4.36
C ALA A 53 -19.67 -37.12 -3.31
N HIS A 54 -18.46 -36.80 -2.84
CA HIS A 54 -17.61 -37.79 -2.15
C HIS A 54 -17.12 -37.36 -0.75
N SER A 55 -17.32 -36.11 -0.32
CA SER A 55 -16.72 -35.61 0.93
C SER A 55 -17.59 -35.78 2.18
N SER A 56 -16.98 -35.54 3.35
CA SER A 56 -17.66 -35.60 4.65
C SER A 56 -18.57 -34.39 4.89
N PRO A 57 -19.55 -34.47 5.82
CA PRO A 57 -20.35 -33.30 6.22
C PRO A 57 -19.52 -32.10 6.71
N ALA A 58 -18.38 -32.37 7.36
CA ALA A 58 -17.45 -31.33 7.80
C ALA A 58 -16.79 -30.60 6.61
N ASP A 59 -16.31 -31.35 5.61
CA ASP A 59 -15.74 -30.79 4.38
C ASP A 59 -16.78 -29.97 3.59
N ARG A 60 -18.00 -30.49 3.46
CA ARG A 60 -19.14 -29.80 2.84
C ARG A 60 -19.56 -28.53 3.60
N THR A 61 -19.37 -28.49 4.91
CA THR A 61 -19.66 -27.28 5.70
C THR A 61 -18.54 -26.26 5.58
N ALA A 62 -17.28 -26.73 5.59
CA ALA A 62 -16.11 -25.88 5.42
C ALA A 62 -16.14 -25.17 4.06
N VAL A 63 -16.45 -25.88 2.97
CA VAL A 63 -16.46 -25.30 1.62
C VAL A 63 -17.38 -24.09 1.51
N LEU A 64 -18.49 -24.08 2.25
CA LEU A 64 -19.43 -22.96 2.23
C LEU A 64 -18.74 -21.63 2.58
N THR A 65 -17.81 -21.65 3.53
CA THR A 65 -17.07 -20.44 3.96
C THR A 65 -16.17 -19.86 2.87
N ALA A 66 -15.69 -20.72 1.97
CA ALA A 66 -14.83 -20.39 0.85
C ALA A 66 -15.56 -19.99 -0.43
N LEU A 67 -16.75 -20.55 -0.68
CA LEU A 67 -17.48 -20.45 -1.95
C LEU A 67 -17.67 -19.01 -2.41
N ALA A 68 -17.27 -18.71 -3.65
CA ALA A 68 -17.54 -17.42 -4.27
C ALA A 68 -19.04 -17.28 -4.63
N PRO A 69 -19.60 -16.04 -4.72
CA PRO A 69 -20.99 -15.84 -5.09
C PRO A 69 -21.40 -16.43 -6.46
N SER A 70 -20.45 -16.60 -7.37
CA SER A 70 -20.65 -17.19 -8.70
C SER A 70 -20.86 -18.71 -8.67
N GLU A 71 -20.55 -19.40 -7.57
CA GLU A 71 -20.57 -20.87 -7.45
C GLU A 71 -21.93 -21.38 -6.94
N TRP A 72 -23.02 -20.75 -7.38
CA TRP A 72 -24.38 -21.00 -6.90
C TRP A 72 -24.86 -22.46 -7.06
N ARG A 73 -24.30 -23.21 -8.02
CA ARG A 73 -24.61 -24.62 -8.27
C ARG A 73 -24.26 -25.49 -7.07
N VAL A 74 -23.09 -25.27 -6.45
CA VAL A 74 -22.65 -26.02 -5.27
C VAL A 74 -23.60 -25.84 -4.09
N PHE A 75 -24.09 -24.61 -3.88
CA PHE A 75 -25.12 -24.37 -2.87
C PHE A 75 -26.41 -25.14 -3.17
N ALA A 76 -26.81 -25.24 -4.45
CA ALA A 76 -28.01 -25.99 -4.85
C ALA A 76 -27.85 -27.50 -4.61
N ASP A 77 -26.68 -28.06 -4.91
CA ASP A 77 -26.40 -29.49 -4.74
C ASP A 77 -26.25 -29.87 -3.26
N LEU A 78 -25.58 -29.04 -2.46
CA LEU A 78 -25.50 -29.22 -1.01
C LEU A 78 -26.87 -29.05 -0.33
N ALA A 79 -27.77 -28.20 -0.87
CA ALA A 79 -29.10 -27.98 -0.33
C ALA A 79 -30.04 -29.20 -0.41
N VAL A 80 -29.78 -30.15 -1.32
CA VAL A 80 -30.56 -31.37 -1.49
C VAL A 80 -29.94 -32.60 -0.81
N THR A 81 -28.79 -32.43 -0.15
CA THR A 81 -28.14 -33.50 0.61
C THR A 81 -29.02 -33.91 1.80
N PRO A 82 -29.19 -35.21 2.11
CA PRO A 82 -30.02 -35.65 3.24
C PRO A 82 -29.53 -35.18 4.62
N ASP A 83 -28.28 -34.72 4.73
CA ASP A 83 -27.67 -34.26 5.98
C ASP A 83 -28.30 -32.93 6.48
N PRO A 84 -28.96 -32.92 7.67
CA PRO A 84 -29.62 -31.73 8.20
C PRO A 84 -28.64 -30.63 8.64
N ALA A 85 -27.42 -30.98 9.07
CA ALA A 85 -26.41 -30.01 9.48
C ALA A 85 -25.85 -29.26 8.26
N VAL A 86 -25.55 -29.98 7.18
CA VAL A 86 -25.12 -29.37 5.91
C VAL A 86 -26.21 -28.48 5.35
N ARG A 87 -27.48 -28.92 5.34
CA ARG A 87 -28.61 -28.08 4.87
C ARG A 87 -28.82 -26.85 5.75
N THR A 88 -28.70 -26.97 7.06
CA THR A 88 -28.78 -25.82 7.97
C THR A 88 -27.64 -24.83 7.69
N ALA A 89 -26.41 -25.32 7.55
CA ALA A 89 -25.25 -24.50 7.21
C ALA A 89 -25.42 -23.81 5.85
N VAL A 90 -25.85 -24.54 4.81
CA VAL A 90 -26.16 -23.99 3.48
C VAL A 90 -27.19 -22.87 3.59
N TYR A 91 -28.31 -23.06 4.29
CA TYR A 91 -29.31 -22.00 4.37
C TYR A 91 -28.78 -20.76 5.10
N LEU A 92 -28.14 -20.95 6.26
CA LEU A 92 -27.65 -19.86 7.09
C LEU A 92 -26.43 -19.14 6.50
N HIS A 93 -25.69 -19.80 5.60
CA HIS A 93 -24.52 -19.22 4.98
C HIS A 93 -24.89 -17.95 4.18
N TRP A 94 -24.23 -16.84 4.48
CA TRP A 94 -24.59 -15.50 3.97
C TRP A 94 -24.44 -15.32 2.46
N ARG A 95 -23.73 -16.23 1.78
CA ARG A 95 -23.58 -16.23 0.31
C ARG A 95 -24.64 -17.06 -0.42
N THR A 96 -25.45 -17.84 0.28
CA THR A 96 -26.40 -18.76 -0.36
C THR A 96 -27.47 -17.99 -1.14
N PRO A 97 -27.65 -18.29 -2.44
CA PRO A 97 -28.63 -17.60 -3.28
C PRO A 97 -30.05 -17.72 -2.72
N ALA A 98 -30.84 -16.65 -2.87
CA ALA A 98 -32.25 -16.64 -2.44
C ALA A 98 -33.09 -17.73 -3.12
N ALA A 99 -32.77 -18.08 -4.38
CA ALA A 99 -33.45 -19.14 -5.10
C ALA A 99 -33.25 -20.53 -4.45
N VAL A 100 -32.02 -20.84 -4.03
CA VAL A 100 -31.69 -22.08 -3.32
C VAL A 100 -32.45 -22.13 -1.99
N ARG A 101 -32.41 -21.05 -1.21
CA ARG A 101 -33.15 -20.95 0.06
C ARG A 101 -34.66 -21.11 -0.12
N ARG A 102 -35.26 -20.50 -1.15
CA ARG A 102 -36.68 -20.69 -1.48
C ARG A 102 -36.99 -22.15 -1.76
N ARG A 103 -36.17 -22.82 -2.59
CA ARG A 103 -36.34 -24.23 -2.91
C ARG A 103 -36.28 -25.13 -1.66
N MET A 104 -35.37 -24.84 -0.74
CA MET A 104 -35.25 -25.58 0.54
C MET A 104 -36.48 -25.45 1.43
N LEU A 105 -37.27 -24.39 1.28
CA LEU A 105 -38.45 -24.08 2.09
C LEU A 105 -39.78 -24.26 1.36
N ALA A 106 -39.78 -24.50 0.05
CA ALA A 106 -40.98 -24.50 -0.79
C ALA A 106 -41.96 -25.65 -0.47
N GLY A 107 -41.48 -26.72 0.17
CA GLY A 107 -42.25 -27.95 0.37
C GLY A 107 -42.61 -28.64 -0.96
N GLY A 108 -43.24 -29.81 -0.88
CA GLY A 108 -43.70 -30.58 -2.04
C GLY A 108 -42.98 -31.91 -2.29
N PRO A 109 -43.45 -32.72 -3.26
CA PRO A 109 -42.90 -34.04 -3.56
C PRO A 109 -41.40 -33.96 -3.91
N GLY A 110 -40.56 -34.72 -3.21
CA GLY A 110 -39.11 -34.73 -3.42
C GLY A 110 -38.34 -33.61 -2.71
N THR A 111 -39.01 -32.75 -1.95
CA THR A 111 -38.32 -31.80 -1.05
C THR A 111 -38.11 -32.43 0.32
N LEU A 112 -36.88 -32.32 0.84
CA LEU A 112 -36.56 -32.79 2.19
C LEU A 112 -37.20 -31.85 3.23
N PRO A 113 -37.70 -32.37 4.37
CA PRO A 113 -38.27 -31.56 5.44
C PRO A 113 -37.28 -30.51 5.96
N VAL A 114 -37.77 -29.36 6.42
CA VAL A 114 -36.92 -28.30 6.98
C VAL A 114 -36.25 -28.82 8.27
N PRO A 115 -34.90 -28.78 8.40
CA PRO A 115 -34.23 -29.18 9.64
C PRO A 115 -34.73 -28.38 10.85
N ALA A 116 -34.83 -29.03 12.02
CA ALA A 116 -35.39 -28.42 13.23
C ALA A 116 -34.54 -27.21 13.70
N GLU A 117 -33.23 -27.32 13.56
CA GLU A 117 -32.25 -26.28 13.88
C GLU A 117 -32.44 -25.07 12.96
N LEU A 118 -32.61 -25.30 11.66
CA LEU A 118 -32.87 -24.25 10.69
C LEU A 118 -34.20 -23.53 10.97
N ARG A 119 -35.26 -24.30 11.25
CA ARG A 119 -36.57 -23.75 11.62
C ARG A 119 -36.45 -22.83 12.84
N THR A 120 -35.73 -23.26 13.87
CA THR A 120 -35.51 -22.48 15.10
C THR A 120 -34.72 -21.20 14.82
N ALA A 121 -33.66 -21.29 14.02
CA ALA A 121 -32.86 -20.13 13.61
C ALA A 121 -33.69 -19.11 12.82
N LEU A 122 -34.60 -19.55 11.94
CA LEU A 122 -35.46 -18.66 11.15
C LEU A 122 -36.53 -17.96 11.99
N LEU A 123 -37.12 -18.64 12.97
CA LEU A 123 -38.15 -18.04 13.83
C LEU A 123 -37.59 -17.04 14.85
N THR A 124 -36.30 -17.15 15.18
CA THR A 124 -35.65 -16.29 16.18
C THR A 124 -34.84 -15.14 15.56
N THR A 125 -34.44 -15.27 14.29
CA THR A 125 -33.66 -14.23 13.63
C THR A 125 -34.51 -13.00 13.27
N SER A 126 -33.87 -11.83 13.26
CA SER A 126 -34.37 -10.59 12.66
C SER A 126 -33.70 -10.31 11.30
N SER A 127 -32.83 -11.21 10.83
CA SER A 127 -32.07 -11.05 9.59
C SER A 127 -32.98 -11.07 8.37
N ARG A 128 -33.21 -9.90 7.76
CA ARG A 128 -33.96 -9.78 6.51
C ARG A 128 -33.38 -10.63 5.37
N HIS A 129 -32.08 -10.90 5.40
CA HIS A 129 -31.41 -11.73 4.39
C HIS A 129 -31.82 -13.22 4.50
N LEU A 130 -31.96 -13.73 5.72
CA LEU A 130 -32.41 -15.11 5.95
C LEU A 130 -33.93 -15.24 5.80
N LEU A 131 -34.66 -14.23 6.23
CA LEU A 131 -36.13 -14.21 6.17
C LEU A 131 -36.66 -13.91 4.75
N GLY A 132 -35.88 -13.22 3.91
CA GLY A 132 -36.31 -12.76 2.59
C GLY A 132 -36.87 -13.88 1.71
N PRO A 133 -36.12 -14.99 1.57
CA PRO A 133 -36.54 -16.22 0.89
C PRO A 133 -37.63 -17.02 1.61
N ALA A 134 -37.79 -16.82 2.92
CA ALA A 134 -38.69 -17.59 3.78
C ALA A 134 -40.14 -17.08 3.78
N ARG A 135 -40.44 -16.00 3.04
CA ARG A 135 -41.78 -15.37 3.00
C ARG A 135 -42.90 -16.29 2.52
N ASP A 136 -42.54 -17.23 1.65
CA ASP A 136 -43.45 -18.20 1.05
C ASP A 136 -43.03 -19.64 1.42
N ALA A 137 -42.42 -19.79 2.60
CA ALA A 137 -42.09 -21.10 3.14
C ALA A 137 -43.36 -21.93 3.31
N ALA A 138 -43.29 -23.23 3.00
CA ALA A 138 -44.37 -24.18 3.25
C ALA A 138 -44.69 -24.32 4.74
N ASP A 139 -43.71 -24.04 5.63
CA ASP A 139 -43.95 -23.88 7.06
C ASP A 139 -44.64 -22.53 7.33
N PRO A 140 -45.92 -22.54 7.78
CA PRO A 140 -46.69 -21.30 7.96
C PRO A 140 -46.13 -20.37 9.03
N ALA A 141 -45.45 -20.91 10.06
CA ALA A 141 -44.88 -20.11 11.14
C ALA A 141 -43.67 -19.32 10.63
N ILE A 142 -42.82 -19.96 9.81
CA ILE A 142 -41.67 -19.32 9.16
C ILE A 142 -42.16 -18.21 8.21
N ALA A 143 -43.16 -18.50 7.37
CA ALA A 143 -43.72 -17.55 6.41
C ALA A 143 -44.32 -16.31 7.10
N ALA A 144 -45.14 -16.51 8.14
CA ALA A 144 -45.73 -15.43 8.90
C ALA A 144 -44.68 -14.53 9.59
N HIS A 145 -43.65 -15.13 10.18
CA HIS A 145 -42.56 -14.38 10.82
C HIS A 145 -41.74 -13.57 9.82
N ALA A 146 -41.41 -14.16 8.68
CA ALA A 146 -40.68 -13.50 7.60
C ALA A 146 -41.45 -12.27 7.06
N ARG A 147 -42.75 -12.42 6.74
CA ARG A 147 -43.60 -11.32 6.24
C ARG A 147 -43.64 -10.14 7.21
N ARG A 148 -43.81 -10.41 8.51
CA ARG A 148 -43.83 -9.38 9.58
C ARG A 148 -42.53 -8.61 9.72
N LYS A 149 -41.36 -9.26 9.57
CA LYS A 149 -40.04 -8.61 9.80
C LYS A 149 -39.46 -7.92 8.56
N ILE A 150 -39.93 -8.25 7.36
CA ILE A 150 -39.39 -7.72 6.11
C ILE A 150 -40.13 -6.49 5.60
N HIS A 151 -41.45 -6.42 5.77
CA HIS A 151 -42.27 -5.33 5.24
C HIS A 151 -42.28 -4.09 6.15
N GLY A 152 -41.15 -3.39 6.22
CA GLY A 152 -41.17 -1.93 6.49
C GLY A 152 -41.43 -1.14 5.19
N PRO A 153 -41.73 0.17 5.26
CA PRO A 153 -42.07 1.03 4.11
C PRO A 153 -41.00 1.14 2.99
N ARG A 154 -39.87 0.43 3.09
CA ARG A 154 -38.75 0.41 2.14
C ARG A 154 -38.76 -0.78 1.17
N CYS A 155 -39.82 -1.61 1.14
CA CYS A 155 -39.87 -2.86 0.38
C CYS A 155 -41.10 -3.00 -0.54
N GLN A 156 -41.68 -1.88 -0.99
CA GLN A 156 -42.49 -1.90 -2.21
C GLN A 156 -41.57 -2.22 -3.41
N PRO A 157 -42.03 -3.01 -4.40
CA PRO A 157 -41.27 -3.18 -5.64
C PRO A 157 -40.92 -1.80 -6.20
N PRO A 158 -39.70 -1.59 -6.72
CA PRO A 158 -39.36 -0.30 -7.27
C PRO A 158 -40.34 -0.02 -8.42
N PRO A 159 -40.87 1.20 -8.51
CA PRO A 159 -41.55 1.65 -9.73
C PRO A 159 -40.63 1.42 -10.94
N GLN A 160 -41.22 1.22 -12.12
CA GLN A 160 -40.47 0.92 -13.34
C GLN A 160 -40.33 2.13 -14.26
N ASP A 161 -41.08 3.21 -13.99
CA ASP A 161 -40.95 4.48 -14.69
C ASP A 161 -39.77 5.32 -14.13
N PRO A 162 -39.11 6.15 -14.96
CA PRO A 162 -37.95 6.94 -14.54
C PRO A 162 -38.19 7.83 -13.32
N ALA A 163 -39.35 8.49 -13.22
CA ALA A 163 -39.68 9.40 -12.12
C ALA A 163 -39.83 8.66 -10.78
N GLY A 164 -40.56 7.54 -10.79
CA GLY A 164 -40.67 6.68 -9.64
C GLY A 164 -39.32 6.11 -9.21
N VAL A 165 -38.49 5.66 -10.16
CA VAL A 165 -37.15 5.12 -9.86
C VAL A 165 -36.29 6.19 -9.20
N HIS A 166 -36.24 7.40 -9.76
CA HIS A 166 -35.48 8.52 -9.23
C HIS A 166 -35.91 8.87 -7.79
N ALA A 167 -37.22 9.04 -7.56
CA ALA A 167 -37.76 9.30 -6.22
C ALA A 167 -37.41 8.19 -5.22
N TRP A 168 -37.50 6.93 -5.66
CA TRP A 168 -37.16 5.78 -4.84
C TRP A 168 -35.67 5.75 -4.46
N LEU A 169 -34.77 6.14 -5.38
CA LEU A 169 -33.35 6.27 -5.11
C LEU A 169 -33.05 7.42 -4.12
N ARG A 170 -33.75 8.56 -4.21
CA ARG A 170 -33.58 9.72 -3.32
C ARG A 170 -34.04 9.52 -1.87
N VAL A 171 -35.11 8.77 -1.62
CA VAL A 171 -35.67 8.57 -0.25
C VAL A 171 -34.73 7.74 0.67
N THR A 172 -33.59 7.30 0.15
CA THR A 172 -32.54 6.66 0.95
C THR A 172 -31.86 7.70 1.82
N PRO A 173 -31.89 7.61 3.16
CA PRO A 173 -31.02 8.47 3.95
C PRO A 173 -29.59 8.15 3.55
N ALA A 174 -28.87 9.18 3.09
CA ALA A 174 -27.42 9.12 2.99
C ALA A 174 -26.92 8.59 4.34
N PRO A 175 -26.09 7.53 4.38
CA PRO A 175 -25.41 7.21 5.62
C PRO A 175 -24.72 8.49 6.05
N GLN A 176 -24.97 8.96 7.27
CA GLN A 176 -24.27 10.10 7.84
C GLN A 176 -22.78 9.80 7.67
N GLU A 177 -22.11 10.48 6.73
CA GLU A 177 -20.70 10.28 6.49
C GLU A 177 -20.01 10.75 7.76
N ASP A 178 -19.54 9.79 8.55
CA ASP A 178 -18.63 10.07 9.65
C ASP A 178 -17.41 10.78 9.03
N PRO A 179 -17.18 12.07 9.33
CA PRO A 179 -16.11 12.85 8.70
C PRO A 179 -14.73 12.26 8.99
N GLU A 180 -14.58 11.44 10.03
CA GLU A 180 -13.34 10.69 10.27
C GLU A 180 -13.21 9.47 9.34
N ARG A 181 -14.31 8.78 9.00
CA ARG A 181 -14.28 7.68 8.02
C ARG A 181 -13.97 8.17 6.61
N ALA A 182 -14.40 9.38 6.26
CA ALA A 182 -14.09 9.98 4.97
C ALA A 182 -12.58 10.17 4.77
N ARG A 183 -11.78 10.30 5.82
CA ARG A 183 -10.31 10.56 5.75
C ARG A 183 -9.46 9.32 5.43
N SER A 184 -10.02 8.11 5.38
CA SER A 184 -9.24 6.89 5.14
C SER A 184 -9.36 6.39 3.69
N PRO A 185 -8.35 6.60 2.81
CA PRO A 185 -8.40 6.25 1.39
C PRO A 185 -8.32 4.74 1.09
N ARG A 186 -8.27 3.85 2.10
CA ARG A 186 -8.00 2.42 1.92
C ARG A 186 -9.09 1.46 2.42
N ARG A 187 -10.29 1.94 2.76
CA ARG A 187 -11.37 1.02 3.17
C ARG A 187 -12.21 0.53 1.98
N PRO A 188 -12.59 -0.76 1.94
CA PRO A 188 -13.49 -1.30 0.92
C PRO A 188 -14.82 -0.54 0.89
N PRO A 189 -15.55 -0.56 -0.25
CA PRO A 189 -16.80 0.15 -0.41
C PRO A 189 -17.72 -0.14 0.77
N GLY A 190 -18.19 0.94 1.40
CA GLY A 190 -19.00 0.86 2.61
C GLY A 190 -20.28 0.03 2.37
N PRO A 191 -21.01 -0.31 3.46
CA PRO A 191 -22.31 -0.96 3.36
C PRO A 191 -23.32 -0.23 2.45
N SER A 192 -23.10 1.06 2.17
CA SER A 192 -23.88 1.89 1.24
C SER A 192 -23.83 1.40 -0.21
N SER A 193 -22.64 1.19 -0.82
CA SER A 193 -22.53 0.79 -2.23
C SER A 193 -23.19 -0.57 -2.50
N ARG A 194 -23.09 -1.51 -1.56
CA ARG A 194 -23.77 -2.82 -1.67
C ARG A 194 -25.29 -2.69 -1.63
N GLN A 195 -25.81 -1.75 -0.83
CA GLN A 195 -27.25 -1.51 -0.73
C GLN A 195 -27.78 -0.85 -2.01
N VAL A 196 -27.06 0.13 -2.56
CA VAL A 196 -27.37 0.77 -3.85
C VAL A 196 -27.38 -0.26 -4.98
N ARG A 197 -26.34 -1.10 -5.11
CA ARG A 197 -26.30 -2.18 -6.13
C ARG A 197 -27.49 -3.13 -6.06
N ARG A 198 -27.85 -3.56 -4.84
CA ARG A 198 -29.03 -4.43 -4.63
C ARG A 198 -30.34 -3.77 -5.04
N ARG A 199 -30.41 -2.45 -4.94
CA ARG A 199 -31.59 -1.66 -5.32
C ARG A 199 -31.68 -1.45 -6.82
N LEU A 200 -30.56 -1.10 -7.46
CA LEU A 200 -30.49 -1.00 -8.91
C LEU A 200 -30.79 -2.34 -9.58
N ALA A 201 -30.30 -3.45 -9.02
CA ALA A 201 -30.61 -4.80 -9.51
C ALA A 201 -32.10 -5.21 -9.35
N ALA A 202 -32.92 -4.41 -8.67
CA ALA A 202 -34.36 -4.66 -8.56
C ALA A 202 -35.18 -3.88 -9.62
N ILE A 203 -34.54 -3.01 -10.40
CA ILE A 203 -35.13 -2.25 -11.50
C ILE A 203 -34.85 -2.99 -12.81
N ALA A 204 -35.86 -3.17 -13.66
CA ALA A 204 -35.70 -3.86 -14.94
C ALA A 204 -35.22 -2.91 -16.04
N PHE A 205 -33.98 -2.43 -15.92
CA PHE A 205 -33.38 -1.49 -16.88
C PHE A 205 -33.26 -2.07 -18.29
N GLU A 206 -33.31 -3.39 -18.46
CA GLU A 206 -33.38 -4.05 -19.78
C GLU A 206 -34.63 -3.69 -20.58
N ALA A 207 -35.69 -3.23 -19.91
CA ALA A 207 -36.92 -2.77 -20.54
C ALA A 207 -36.90 -1.26 -20.85
N TRP A 208 -35.87 -0.53 -20.42
CA TRP A 208 -35.76 0.91 -20.62
C TRP A 208 -35.24 1.25 -22.01
N THR A 209 -35.88 2.25 -22.61
CA THR A 209 -35.45 2.86 -23.87
C THR A 209 -34.40 3.95 -23.61
N PRO A 210 -33.67 4.41 -24.63
CA PRO A 210 -32.80 5.59 -24.49
C PRO A 210 -33.54 6.82 -23.94
N ALA A 211 -34.84 6.98 -24.24
CA ALA A 211 -35.65 8.08 -23.72
C ALA A 211 -35.91 7.97 -22.21
N ASP A 212 -36.05 6.76 -21.67
CA ASP A 212 -36.23 6.53 -20.23
C ASP A 212 -34.96 6.89 -19.45
N TRP A 213 -33.79 6.52 -20.00
CA TRP A 213 -32.50 6.92 -19.44
C TRP A 213 -32.28 8.44 -19.52
N ALA A 214 -32.63 9.07 -20.64
CA ALA A 214 -32.57 10.52 -20.79
C ALA A 214 -33.50 11.24 -19.78
N ALA A 215 -34.69 10.69 -19.53
CA ALA A 215 -35.59 11.19 -18.50
C ALA A 215 -35.01 11.06 -17.08
N LEU A 216 -34.36 9.93 -16.75
CA LEU A 216 -33.66 9.77 -15.48
C LEU A 216 -32.49 10.75 -15.32
N LEU A 217 -31.73 10.99 -16.40
CA LEU A 217 -30.66 11.99 -16.42
C LEU A 217 -31.19 13.40 -16.19
N ALA A 218 -32.26 13.80 -16.87
CA ALA A 218 -32.91 15.11 -16.66
C ALA A 218 -33.36 15.29 -15.21
N LEU A 219 -34.01 14.26 -14.63
CA LEU A 219 -34.40 14.27 -13.22
C LEU A 219 -33.20 14.37 -12.27
N HIS A 220 -32.08 13.74 -12.60
CA HIS A 220 -30.85 13.88 -11.82
C HIS A 220 -30.27 15.30 -11.91
N GLN A 221 -30.30 15.94 -13.07
CA GLN A 221 -29.84 17.32 -13.25
C GLN A 221 -30.69 18.31 -12.44
N GLU A 222 -32.00 18.10 -12.36
CA GLU A 222 -32.91 18.91 -11.52
C GLU A 222 -32.77 18.59 -10.03
N HIS A 223 -32.52 17.32 -9.72
CA HIS A 223 -32.51 16.77 -8.37
C HIS A 223 -31.39 15.73 -8.22
N PRO A 224 -30.18 16.17 -7.85
CA PRO A 224 -29.00 15.31 -7.82
C PRO A 224 -29.20 14.06 -6.96
N LEU A 225 -28.72 12.95 -7.51
CA LEU A 225 -28.59 11.68 -6.81
C LEU A 225 -27.25 11.68 -6.06
N ASP A 226 -27.09 10.81 -5.08
CA ASP A 226 -25.79 10.68 -4.42
C ASP A 226 -24.75 10.05 -5.38
N SER A 227 -23.48 10.45 -5.22
CA SER A 227 -22.38 10.01 -6.10
C SER A 227 -22.19 8.50 -6.13
N VAL A 228 -22.53 7.78 -5.05
CA VAL A 228 -22.48 6.31 -5.03
C VAL A 228 -23.59 5.73 -5.91
N THR A 229 -24.79 6.30 -5.91
CA THR A 229 -25.87 5.90 -6.82
C THR A 229 -25.49 6.13 -8.28
N VAL A 230 -24.95 7.30 -8.62
CA VAL A 230 -24.50 7.60 -9.99
C VAL A 230 -23.34 6.70 -10.42
N GLU A 231 -22.37 6.42 -9.55
CA GLU A 231 -21.29 5.47 -9.83
C GLU A 231 -21.83 4.08 -10.22
N ASN A 232 -22.83 3.58 -9.50
CA ASN A 232 -23.41 2.27 -9.78
C ASN A 232 -24.34 2.26 -11.01
N LEU A 233 -25.02 3.38 -11.31
CA LEU A 233 -25.79 3.54 -12.54
C LEU A 233 -24.85 3.60 -13.77
N THR A 234 -23.74 4.33 -13.67
CA THR A 234 -22.73 4.48 -14.74
C THR A 234 -22.03 3.15 -15.06
N ALA A 235 -21.84 2.30 -14.05
CA ALA A 235 -21.29 0.95 -14.21
C ALA A 235 -22.34 -0.10 -14.62
N HIS A 236 -23.61 0.29 -14.81
CA HIS A 236 -24.67 -0.66 -15.12
C HIS A 236 -24.59 -1.12 -16.58
N PRO A 237 -24.67 -2.44 -16.90
CA PRO A 237 -24.49 -2.94 -18.27
C PRO A 237 -25.48 -2.40 -19.31
N TYR A 238 -26.67 -1.95 -18.86
CA TYR A 238 -27.71 -1.39 -19.72
C TYR A 238 -27.69 0.14 -19.81
N CYS A 239 -26.77 0.81 -19.10
CA CYS A 239 -26.64 2.26 -19.20
C CYS A 239 -26.02 2.62 -20.56
N PRO A 240 -26.70 3.45 -21.38
CA PRO A 240 -26.13 3.93 -22.63
C PRO A 240 -24.85 4.76 -22.40
N ALA A 241 -23.86 4.59 -23.27
CA ALA A 241 -22.55 5.25 -23.11
C ALA A 241 -22.63 6.78 -23.08
N ASP A 242 -23.50 7.37 -23.89
CA ASP A 242 -23.80 8.81 -23.93
C ASP A 242 -24.42 9.30 -22.60
N ILE A 243 -25.31 8.52 -22.00
CA ILE A 243 -25.90 8.82 -20.69
C ILE A 243 -24.87 8.66 -19.57
N ALA A 244 -24.07 7.59 -19.61
CA ALA A 244 -22.97 7.35 -18.68
C ALA A 244 -21.97 8.51 -18.67
N MET A 245 -21.61 9.03 -19.85
CA MET A 245 -20.74 10.19 -20.00
C MET A 245 -21.43 11.48 -19.49
N ALA A 246 -22.72 11.68 -19.77
CA ALA A 246 -23.45 12.85 -19.32
C ALA A 246 -23.58 12.93 -17.78
N TRP A 247 -23.64 11.79 -17.09
CA TRP A 247 -23.62 11.74 -15.62
C TRP A 247 -22.29 12.12 -14.99
N MET A 248 -21.19 12.07 -15.74
CA MET A 248 -19.90 12.49 -15.21
C MET A 248 -19.91 13.97 -14.80
N TYR A 249 -20.72 14.79 -15.46
CA TYR A 249 -20.58 16.25 -15.37
C TYR A 249 -21.09 16.84 -14.04
N PRO A 250 -22.35 16.64 -13.60
CA PRO A 250 -22.82 17.27 -12.36
C PRO A 250 -22.09 16.75 -11.12
N ASP A 251 -21.74 15.46 -11.12
CA ASP A 251 -21.22 14.76 -9.94
C ASP A 251 -19.71 14.89 -9.75
N VAL A 252 -18.92 14.94 -10.82
CA VAL A 252 -17.48 15.25 -10.70
C VAL A 252 -17.29 16.66 -10.17
N HIS A 253 -18.14 17.61 -10.59
CA HIS A 253 -18.14 18.98 -10.07
C HIS A 253 -18.66 19.09 -8.63
N ALA A 254 -19.67 18.30 -8.24
CA ALA A 254 -20.25 18.39 -6.89
C ALA A 254 -19.47 17.60 -5.83
N SER A 255 -18.81 16.49 -6.21
CA SER A 255 -18.20 15.56 -5.27
C SER A 255 -16.68 15.50 -5.34
N GLY A 256 -16.07 15.99 -6.42
CA GLY A 256 -14.63 15.91 -6.65
C GLY A 256 -14.08 14.48 -6.77
N ARG A 257 -14.97 13.48 -6.92
CA ARG A 257 -14.58 12.07 -6.99
C ARG A 257 -14.64 11.58 -8.44
N PRO A 258 -13.59 10.93 -8.95
CA PRO A 258 -13.59 10.32 -10.29
C PRO A 258 -14.40 9.02 -10.36
N GLY A 259 -15.16 8.68 -9.31
CA GLY A 259 -15.82 7.40 -9.10
C GLY A 259 -16.64 6.91 -10.29
N PRO A 260 -17.61 7.70 -10.78
CA PRO A 260 -18.43 7.30 -11.95
C PRO A 260 -17.60 7.00 -13.19
N VAL A 261 -16.56 7.81 -13.45
CA VAL A 261 -15.69 7.63 -14.63
C VAL A 261 -14.93 6.31 -14.55
N LEU A 262 -14.30 6.06 -13.41
CA LEU A 262 -13.55 4.82 -13.18
C LEU A 262 -14.47 3.59 -13.18
N ALA A 263 -15.68 3.73 -12.66
CA ALA A 263 -16.65 2.65 -12.64
C ALA A 263 -17.16 2.30 -14.05
N GLY A 264 -17.41 3.30 -14.90
CA GLY A 264 -17.79 3.08 -16.30
C GLY A 264 -16.66 2.45 -17.13
N LEU A 265 -15.43 2.95 -16.99
CA LEU A 265 -14.25 2.35 -17.64
C LEU A 265 -14.06 0.88 -17.24
N ARG A 266 -14.14 0.57 -15.94
CA ARG A 266 -14.00 -0.81 -15.42
C ARG A 266 -15.15 -1.71 -15.86
N ALA A 267 -16.35 -1.16 -16.05
CA ALA A 267 -17.53 -1.89 -16.51
C ALA A 267 -17.56 -2.03 -18.04
N GLY A 268 -16.74 -1.28 -18.77
CA GLY A 268 -16.76 -1.23 -20.24
C GLY A 268 -18.00 -0.55 -20.81
N THR A 269 -18.72 0.28 -20.03
CA THR A 269 -19.89 1.03 -20.53
C THR A 269 -19.50 2.11 -21.53
N PHE A 270 -18.26 2.62 -21.40
CA PHE A 270 -17.58 3.41 -22.42
C PHE A 270 -16.09 3.09 -22.38
N THR A 271 -15.39 3.39 -23.47
CA THR A 271 -13.94 3.20 -23.56
C THR A 271 -13.20 4.47 -23.12
N ALA A 272 -11.93 4.34 -22.78
CA ALA A 272 -11.09 5.53 -22.55
C ALA A 272 -10.98 6.42 -23.80
N ARG A 273 -11.20 5.87 -25.00
CA ARG A 273 -11.33 6.66 -26.24
C ARG A 273 -12.59 7.54 -26.22
N ASP A 274 -13.74 6.98 -25.83
CA ASP A 274 -14.98 7.77 -25.69
C ASP A 274 -14.80 8.91 -24.68
N LEU A 275 -14.11 8.63 -23.57
CA LEU A 275 -13.79 9.62 -22.56
C LEU A 275 -12.99 10.81 -23.11
N TYR A 276 -12.01 10.58 -23.98
CA TYR A 276 -11.23 11.68 -24.56
C TYR A 276 -11.95 12.37 -25.70
N GLU A 277 -12.55 11.60 -26.62
CA GLU A 277 -13.07 12.10 -27.89
C GLU A 277 -14.50 12.65 -27.80
N ARG A 278 -15.27 12.30 -26.76
CA ARG A 278 -16.72 12.58 -26.70
C ARG A 278 -17.20 13.16 -25.38
N ALA A 279 -16.45 12.99 -24.29
CA ALA A 279 -16.87 13.53 -23.01
C ALA A 279 -16.55 15.02 -22.91
N GLU A 280 -17.52 15.77 -22.43
CA GLU A 280 -17.48 17.22 -22.27
C GLU A 280 -17.88 17.57 -20.83
N PRO A 281 -17.25 18.60 -20.22
CA PRO A 281 -16.15 19.39 -20.75
C PRO A 281 -14.78 18.73 -20.52
N ALA A 282 -13.83 19.05 -21.40
CA ALA A 282 -12.46 18.55 -21.35
C ALA A 282 -11.77 18.78 -19.99
N THR A 283 -12.08 19.90 -19.33
CA THR A 283 -11.50 20.26 -18.03
C THR A 283 -11.90 19.28 -16.92
N ALA A 284 -13.17 18.88 -16.86
CA ALA A 284 -13.67 17.90 -15.89
C ALA A 284 -13.10 16.50 -16.17
N VAL A 285 -13.01 16.13 -17.45
CA VAL A 285 -12.39 14.88 -17.91
C VAL A 285 -10.93 14.83 -17.46
N LEU A 286 -10.14 15.86 -17.76
CA LEU A 286 -8.72 15.90 -17.42
C LEU A 286 -8.47 15.99 -15.91
N THR A 287 -9.36 16.65 -15.15
CA THR A 287 -9.29 16.66 -13.68
C THR A 287 -9.48 15.26 -13.12
N THR A 288 -10.43 14.51 -13.67
CA THR A 288 -10.64 13.10 -13.32
C THR A 288 -9.40 12.25 -13.64
N LEU A 289 -8.80 12.46 -14.81
CA LEU A 289 -7.61 11.72 -15.27
C LEU A 289 -6.36 12.07 -14.45
N ALA A 290 -6.25 13.31 -13.96
CA ALA A 290 -5.17 13.75 -13.10
C ALA A 290 -5.26 13.19 -11.66
N SER A 291 -6.33 12.47 -11.31
CA SER A 291 -6.51 11.88 -9.99
C SER A 291 -5.59 10.68 -9.74
N GLY A 292 -5.13 10.52 -8.49
CA GLY A 292 -4.34 9.36 -8.08
C GLY A 292 -5.08 8.02 -8.23
N GLU A 293 -6.42 8.03 -8.19
CA GLU A 293 -7.22 6.82 -8.45
C GLU A 293 -7.15 6.38 -9.92
N TYR A 294 -7.09 7.32 -10.86
CA TYR A 294 -6.89 7.00 -12.27
C TYR A 294 -5.48 6.44 -12.53
N ALA A 295 -4.44 7.01 -11.90
CA ALA A 295 -3.07 6.48 -12.00
C ALA A 295 -2.97 5.00 -11.57
N PHE A 296 -3.72 4.62 -10.53
CA PHE A 296 -3.83 3.22 -10.12
C PHE A 296 -4.48 2.34 -11.19
N VAL A 297 -5.57 2.81 -11.82
CA VAL A 297 -6.25 2.07 -12.92
C VAL A 297 -5.36 1.96 -14.15
N LEU A 298 -4.64 3.03 -14.50
CA LEU A 298 -3.66 3.05 -15.58
C LEU A 298 -2.59 1.95 -15.39
N GLY A 299 -2.12 1.74 -14.17
CA GLY A 299 -1.18 0.65 -13.85
C GLY A 299 -1.75 -0.76 -14.03
N GLN A 300 -3.08 -0.94 -13.97
CA GLN A 300 -3.73 -2.25 -13.96
C GLN A 300 -4.34 -2.64 -15.31
N ASP A 301 -4.90 -1.70 -16.08
CA ASP A 301 -5.70 -1.98 -17.27
C ASP A 301 -4.94 -1.68 -18.59
N PRO A 302 -4.66 -2.70 -19.44
CA PRO A 302 -4.01 -2.49 -20.74
C PRO A 302 -4.75 -1.54 -21.68
N ALA A 303 -6.09 -1.54 -21.69
CA ALA A 303 -6.89 -0.70 -22.57
C ALA A 303 -6.77 0.77 -22.16
N VAL A 304 -6.73 1.05 -20.86
CA VAL A 304 -6.51 2.40 -20.32
C VAL A 304 -5.09 2.88 -20.64
N ARG A 305 -4.07 2.02 -20.56
CA ARG A 305 -2.69 2.36 -21.00
C ARG A 305 -2.62 2.70 -22.49
N ALA A 306 -3.25 1.89 -23.34
CA ALA A 306 -3.27 2.12 -24.77
C ALA A 306 -3.96 3.46 -25.11
N ALA A 307 -5.04 3.79 -24.41
CA ALA A 307 -5.71 5.08 -24.56
C ALA A 307 -4.83 6.24 -24.07
N ASN A 308 -4.21 6.13 -22.90
CA ASN A 308 -3.32 7.17 -22.37
C ASN A 308 -2.10 7.41 -23.29
N ALA A 309 -1.57 6.35 -23.93
CA ALA A 309 -0.52 6.48 -24.94
C ALA A 309 -0.99 7.24 -26.19
N ARG A 310 -2.25 7.06 -26.61
CA ARG A 310 -2.86 7.84 -27.70
C ARG A 310 -3.08 9.30 -27.31
N LEU A 311 -3.52 9.56 -26.08
CA LEU A 311 -3.60 10.93 -25.57
C LEU A 311 -2.23 11.61 -25.58
N GLY A 312 -1.17 10.89 -25.15
CA GLY A 312 0.20 11.40 -25.26
C GLY A 312 0.63 11.67 -26.70
N ALA A 313 0.27 10.80 -27.66
CA ALA A 313 0.54 11.05 -29.07
C ALA A 313 -0.20 12.30 -29.60
N LEU A 314 -1.45 12.52 -29.15
CA LEU A 314 -2.22 13.70 -29.50
C LEU A 314 -1.64 14.99 -28.89
N VAL A 315 -1.21 14.95 -27.61
CA VAL A 315 -0.50 16.05 -26.95
C VAL A 315 0.76 16.43 -27.73
N ARG A 316 1.55 15.44 -28.16
CA ARG A 316 2.76 15.68 -28.97
C ARG A 316 2.45 16.25 -30.35
N ALA A 317 1.39 15.78 -31.00
CA ALA A 317 1.01 16.25 -32.33
C ALA A 317 0.46 17.70 -32.31
N GLU A 318 -0.40 18.02 -31.34
CA GLU A 318 -1.08 19.32 -31.30
C GLU A 318 -0.24 20.39 -30.60
N LEU A 319 0.35 20.08 -29.43
CA LEU A 319 1.09 21.05 -28.62
C LEU A 319 2.60 21.01 -28.88
N GLY A 320 3.17 19.82 -29.04
CA GLY A 320 4.61 19.63 -29.17
C GLY A 320 5.40 20.25 -28.00
N GLY A 321 6.56 20.83 -28.30
CA GLY A 321 7.41 21.54 -27.33
C GLY A 321 7.22 23.06 -27.29
N ASP A 322 6.18 23.61 -27.93
CA ASP A 322 5.97 25.07 -28.09
C ASP A 322 5.34 25.70 -26.83
N PRO A 323 6.09 26.51 -26.05
CA PRO A 323 5.58 27.07 -24.79
C PRO A 323 4.33 27.95 -24.96
N ALA A 324 4.16 28.60 -26.12
CA ALA A 324 3.00 29.46 -26.36
C ALA A 324 1.69 28.65 -26.40
N ARG A 325 1.71 27.45 -26.98
CA ARG A 325 0.55 26.54 -27.03
C ARG A 325 0.22 25.99 -25.65
N TRP A 326 1.23 25.69 -24.85
CA TRP A 326 1.06 25.23 -23.47
C TRP A 326 0.52 26.33 -22.55
N HIS A 327 0.90 27.59 -22.78
CA HIS A 327 0.29 28.74 -22.11
C HIS A 327 -1.19 28.90 -22.49
N SER A 328 -1.50 28.84 -23.80
CA SER A 328 -2.90 28.86 -24.27
C SER A 328 -3.73 27.72 -23.69
N LEU A 329 -3.17 26.52 -23.57
CA LEU A 329 -3.82 25.39 -22.91
C LEU A 329 -4.15 25.71 -21.45
N LEU A 330 -3.21 26.29 -20.69
CA LEU A 330 -3.43 26.66 -19.30
C LEU A 330 -4.58 27.68 -19.15
N VAL A 331 -4.63 28.69 -20.03
CA VAL A 331 -5.73 29.67 -20.07
C VAL A 331 -7.07 28.98 -20.33
N LEU A 332 -7.15 28.12 -21.35
CA LEU A 332 -8.39 27.41 -21.70
C LEU A 332 -8.85 26.45 -20.59
N LEU A 333 -7.92 25.78 -19.92
CA LEU A 333 -8.22 24.92 -18.77
C LEU A 333 -8.81 25.72 -17.60
N ARG A 334 -8.24 26.90 -17.29
CA ARG A 334 -8.75 27.77 -16.22
C ARG A 334 -10.10 28.42 -16.56
N SER A 335 -10.35 28.70 -17.84
CA SER A 335 -11.62 29.23 -18.33
C SER A 335 -12.76 28.22 -18.39
N GLY A 336 -12.52 26.94 -18.08
CA GLY A 336 -13.58 25.91 -18.13
C GLY A 336 -13.99 25.53 -19.55
N PHE A 337 -13.02 25.29 -20.45
CA PHE A 337 -13.28 24.96 -21.86
C PHE A 337 -14.39 23.88 -22.04
N PRO A 338 -15.49 24.19 -22.75
CA PRO A 338 -16.69 23.35 -22.76
C PRO A 338 -16.58 22.12 -23.68
N GLY A 339 -15.69 22.13 -24.67
CA GLY A 339 -15.58 21.06 -25.66
C GLY A 339 -14.80 19.84 -25.17
N THR A 340 -14.48 18.94 -26.11
CA THR A 340 -13.77 17.67 -25.87
C THR A 340 -12.25 17.87 -25.70
N VAL A 341 -11.53 16.84 -25.23
CA VAL A 341 -10.06 16.92 -25.05
C VAL A 341 -9.32 17.21 -26.37
N PRO A 342 -9.62 16.55 -27.51
CA PRO A 342 -9.03 16.91 -28.80
C PRO A 342 -9.37 18.33 -29.27
N GLU A 343 -10.58 18.83 -28.97
CA GLU A 343 -10.94 20.21 -29.29
C GLU A 343 -10.17 21.21 -28.45
N LEU A 344 -10.00 20.92 -27.15
CA LEU A 344 -9.17 21.73 -26.26
C LEU A 344 -7.72 21.81 -26.76
N LEU A 345 -7.12 20.68 -27.11
CA LEU A 345 -5.73 20.63 -27.60
C LEU A 345 -5.56 21.37 -28.93
N ARG A 346 -6.49 21.19 -29.88
CA ARG A 346 -6.51 21.94 -31.15
C ARG A 346 -6.74 23.43 -30.93
N ALA A 347 -7.67 23.79 -30.05
CA ALA A 347 -7.94 25.19 -29.70
C ALA A 347 -6.68 25.84 -29.11
N ALA A 348 -5.99 25.16 -28.18
CA ALA A 348 -4.73 25.62 -27.62
C ALA A 348 -3.62 25.76 -28.68
N ALA A 349 -3.56 24.86 -29.67
CA ALA A 349 -2.59 24.88 -30.75
C ALA A 349 -2.83 26.03 -31.76
N THR A 350 -4.09 26.40 -31.99
CA THR A 350 -4.48 27.47 -32.94
C THR A 350 -4.70 28.83 -32.30
N ALA A 351 -4.80 28.90 -30.97
CA ALA A 351 -5.00 30.16 -30.27
C ALA A 351 -3.81 31.10 -30.55
N PRO A 352 -4.08 32.38 -30.86
CA PRO A 352 -3.01 33.36 -30.99
C PRO A 352 -2.21 33.40 -29.69
N ALA A 353 -0.89 33.64 -29.78
CA ALA A 353 -0.04 33.73 -28.60
C ALA A 353 -0.62 34.77 -27.63
N LEU A 354 -1.14 34.30 -26.49
CA LEU A 354 -1.83 35.10 -25.49
C LEU A 354 -0.85 35.89 -24.60
N GLN A 355 0.13 36.56 -25.22
CA GLN A 355 1.11 37.37 -24.50
C GLN A 355 0.41 38.50 -23.72
N GLY A 356 0.64 38.56 -22.41
CA GLY A 356 0.03 39.57 -21.53
C GLY A 356 -1.43 39.29 -21.13
N THR A 357 -1.97 38.10 -21.40
CA THR A 357 -3.33 37.77 -20.96
C THR A 357 -3.30 37.36 -19.50
N VAL A 358 -4.02 38.11 -18.65
CA VAL A 358 -4.23 37.73 -17.24
C VAL A 358 -4.94 36.39 -17.19
N LEU A 359 -4.42 35.45 -16.41
CA LEU A 359 -5.08 34.16 -16.24
C LEU A 359 -6.45 34.38 -15.61
N PRO A 360 -7.51 33.70 -16.11
CA PRO A 360 -8.80 33.74 -15.45
C PRO A 360 -8.63 33.31 -14.00
N GLU A 361 -9.30 34.02 -13.09
CA GLU A 361 -9.45 33.53 -11.72
C GLU A 361 -10.07 32.14 -11.78
N ARG A 362 -9.49 31.23 -11.01
CA ARG A 362 -10.02 29.87 -10.96
C ARG A 362 -11.42 29.95 -10.33
N PRO A 363 -12.45 29.34 -10.94
CA PRO A 363 -13.74 29.23 -10.27
C PRO A 363 -13.54 28.60 -8.89
N GLU A 364 -14.09 29.20 -7.84
CA GLU A 364 -13.98 28.73 -6.46
C GLU A 364 -14.32 27.23 -6.40
N ALA A 365 -13.30 26.37 -6.27
CA ALA A 365 -13.48 24.93 -6.35
C ALA A 365 -14.13 24.42 -5.05
N PRO A 366 -15.23 23.65 -5.12
CA PRO A 366 -16.05 23.32 -3.97
C PRO A 366 -15.45 22.32 -2.94
N SER A 367 -14.22 21.81 -3.07
CA SER A 367 -13.60 21.10 -1.95
C SER A 367 -12.06 21.10 -1.89
N PRO A 368 -11.44 21.01 -0.68
CA PRO A 368 -9.99 20.83 -0.49
C PRO A 368 -9.40 19.55 -1.13
N ARG A 369 -10.23 18.64 -1.65
CA ARG A 369 -9.79 17.42 -2.34
C ARG A 369 -9.61 17.63 -3.84
N GLU A 370 -10.46 18.43 -4.47
CA GLU A 370 -10.30 18.90 -5.85
C GLU A 370 -9.10 19.85 -6.00
N ALA A 371 -8.67 20.43 -4.88
CA ALA A 371 -7.51 21.29 -4.82
C ALA A 371 -6.18 20.57 -5.13
N ASN A 372 -6.12 19.23 -5.23
CA ASN A 372 -4.82 18.52 -5.33
C ASN A 372 -4.61 17.73 -6.63
N THR A 373 -5.25 18.13 -7.72
CA THR A 373 -5.00 17.58 -9.05
C THR A 373 -4.93 18.70 -10.07
N SER A 374 -3.91 18.70 -10.94
CA SER A 374 -3.78 19.66 -12.03
C SER A 374 -3.92 18.95 -13.39
N PRO A 375 -5.01 19.21 -14.14
CA PRO A 375 -5.16 18.80 -15.54
C PRO A 375 -3.95 19.16 -16.40
N TRP A 376 -3.37 20.33 -16.16
CA TRP A 376 -2.24 20.84 -16.92
C TRP A 376 -0.96 20.06 -16.64
N VAL A 377 -0.65 19.80 -15.36
CA VAL A 377 0.52 18.98 -14.98
C VAL A 377 0.36 17.53 -15.46
N PHE A 378 -0.86 16.98 -15.42
CA PHE A 378 -1.15 15.66 -15.99
C PHE A 378 -0.82 15.62 -17.49
N LEU A 379 -1.30 16.58 -18.28
CA LEU A 379 -0.98 16.64 -19.71
C LEU A 379 0.52 16.87 -19.95
N LEU A 380 1.17 17.71 -19.16
CA LEU A 380 2.60 17.99 -19.25
C LEU A 380 3.44 16.75 -18.96
N SER A 381 2.98 15.84 -18.10
CA SER A 381 3.62 14.54 -17.86
C SER A 381 3.59 13.59 -19.07
N LEU A 382 2.77 13.90 -20.10
CA LEU A 382 2.69 13.16 -21.36
C LEU A 382 3.56 13.78 -22.48
N ALA A 383 4.18 14.93 -22.22
CA ALA A 383 5.12 15.56 -23.14
C ALA A 383 6.45 14.78 -23.20
N GLU A 384 7.23 14.99 -24.27
CA GLU A 384 8.58 14.43 -24.35
C GLU A 384 9.47 15.06 -23.26
N PRO A 385 10.28 14.27 -22.52
CA PRO A 385 11.07 14.78 -21.39
C PRO A 385 11.94 16.00 -21.72
N GLU A 386 12.54 16.04 -22.91
CA GLU A 386 13.40 17.14 -23.38
C GLU A 386 12.65 18.47 -23.58
N HIS A 387 11.32 18.43 -23.76
CA HIS A 387 10.50 19.62 -23.97
C HIS A 387 9.96 20.21 -22.66
N VAL A 388 9.93 19.43 -21.57
CA VAL A 388 9.28 19.83 -20.31
C VAL A 388 9.89 21.11 -19.72
N ALA A 389 11.22 21.19 -19.59
CA ALA A 389 11.87 22.38 -19.04
C ALA A 389 11.70 23.64 -19.92
N PRO A 390 11.89 23.59 -21.26
CA PRO A 390 11.54 24.70 -22.15
C PRO A 390 10.08 25.16 -22.03
N ILE A 391 9.13 24.22 -21.94
CA ILE A 391 7.69 24.53 -21.79
C ILE A 391 7.47 25.30 -20.49
N VAL A 392 7.90 24.75 -19.35
CA VAL A 392 7.67 25.35 -18.03
C VAL A 392 8.28 26.75 -17.95
N ARG A 393 9.51 26.95 -18.43
CA ARG A 393 10.15 28.27 -18.49
C ARG A 393 9.43 29.27 -19.37
N GLY A 394 9.03 28.86 -20.57
CA GLY A 394 8.35 29.75 -21.50
C GLY A 394 6.96 30.16 -20.99
N VAL A 395 6.24 29.26 -20.33
CA VAL A 395 4.94 29.57 -19.71
C VAL A 395 5.13 30.49 -18.50
N ALA A 396 6.08 30.21 -17.61
CA ALA A 396 6.37 31.09 -16.46
C ALA A 396 6.76 32.51 -16.90
N ALA A 397 7.68 32.63 -17.87
CA ALA A 397 8.09 33.93 -18.41
C ALA A 397 6.93 34.72 -19.06
N ALA A 398 5.98 34.03 -19.69
CA ALA A 398 4.79 34.69 -20.26
C ALA A 398 3.86 35.25 -19.18
N LEU A 399 3.77 34.59 -18.02
CA LEU A 399 2.94 35.03 -16.89
C LEU A 399 3.60 36.15 -16.09
N ASP A 400 4.91 36.09 -15.86
CA ASP A 400 5.67 37.17 -15.20
C ASP A 400 5.55 38.51 -15.95
N ALA A 401 5.45 38.45 -17.28
CA ALA A 401 5.23 39.64 -18.11
C ALA A 401 3.82 40.22 -17.96
N ALA A 402 2.82 39.40 -17.60
CA ALA A 402 1.42 39.78 -17.53
C ALA A 402 1.00 40.28 -16.13
N ASP A 403 1.63 39.79 -15.06
CA ASP A 403 1.12 39.95 -13.69
C ASP A 403 2.23 40.25 -12.67
N ARG A 404 2.69 41.51 -12.61
CA ARG A 404 3.71 41.95 -11.63
C ARG A 404 3.17 42.15 -10.21
N GLU A 405 1.85 42.13 -10.00
CA GLU A 405 1.23 42.46 -8.70
C GLU A 405 0.76 41.23 -7.90
N SER A 406 0.52 40.08 -8.53
CA SER A 406 0.11 38.86 -7.82
C SER A 406 1.28 38.18 -7.07
N GLN A 407 1.05 37.77 -5.82
CA GLN A 407 2.07 37.18 -4.93
C GLN A 407 2.35 35.68 -5.17
N VAL A 408 1.58 34.99 -6.00
CA VAL A 408 1.72 33.53 -6.21
C VAL A 408 1.75 33.21 -7.70
N ASP A 409 2.85 32.59 -8.15
CA ASP A 409 3.00 32.13 -9.53
C ASP A 409 1.96 31.03 -9.84
N PRO A 410 1.04 31.27 -10.79
CA PRO A 410 0.00 30.32 -11.18
C PRO A 410 0.50 28.96 -11.67
N VAL A 411 1.68 28.90 -12.30
CA VAL A 411 2.31 27.66 -12.78
C VAL A 411 2.76 26.81 -11.60
N VAL A 412 3.34 27.46 -10.59
CA VAL A 412 3.80 26.83 -9.37
C VAL A 412 2.62 26.37 -8.51
N GLU A 413 1.55 27.15 -8.46
CA GLU A 413 0.29 26.76 -7.83
C GLU A 413 -0.25 25.46 -8.44
N GLU A 414 -0.35 25.37 -9.78
CA GLU A 414 -0.80 24.15 -10.46
C GLU A 414 0.09 22.94 -10.16
N PHE A 415 1.41 23.16 -10.06
CA PHE A 415 2.34 22.10 -9.73
C PHE A 415 2.27 21.62 -8.28
N LEU A 416 2.23 22.54 -7.32
CA LEU A 416 2.09 22.21 -5.90
C LEU A 416 0.85 21.35 -5.65
N LYS A 417 -0.24 21.58 -6.39
CA LYS A 417 -1.45 20.75 -6.32
C LYS A 417 -1.18 19.31 -6.76
N ALA A 418 -0.49 19.12 -7.88
CA ALA A 418 -0.17 17.79 -8.40
C ALA A 418 0.83 17.01 -7.53
N ALA A 419 1.81 17.71 -6.95
CA ALA A 419 2.90 17.14 -6.15
C ALA A 419 2.42 16.31 -4.94
N TYR A 420 1.26 16.65 -4.36
CA TYR A 420 0.75 15.96 -3.17
C TYR A 420 0.25 14.52 -3.41
N PHE A 421 -0.22 14.19 -4.62
CA PHE A 421 -0.92 12.91 -4.86
C PHE A 421 -0.56 12.20 -6.16
N SER A 422 0.13 12.86 -7.10
CA SER A 422 0.49 12.26 -8.38
C SER A 422 1.93 11.78 -8.42
N ASP A 423 2.17 10.71 -9.18
CA ASP A 423 3.51 10.26 -9.54
C ASP A 423 4.11 11.24 -10.55
N VAL A 424 4.56 12.39 -10.07
CA VAL A 424 5.23 13.41 -10.90
C VAL A 424 6.58 12.85 -11.36
N PRO A 425 6.85 12.79 -12.68
CA PRO A 425 8.17 12.38 -13.18
C PRO A 425 9.29 13.32 -12.70
N GLY A 426 10.46 12.78 -12.38
CA GLY A 426 11.62 13.55 -11.93
C GLY A 426 12.01 14.75 -12.83
N PRO A 427 12.03 14.61 -14.18
CA PRO A 427 12.30 15.75 -15.07
C PRO A 427 11.28 16.89 -14.95
N LEU A 428 10.01 16.56 -14.68
CA LEU A 428 8.96 17.55 -14.47
C LEU A 428 9.20 18.31 -13.18
N LEU A 429 9.53 17.61 -12.10
CA LEU A 429 9.92 18.20 -10.82
C LEU A 429 11.11 19.16 -10.94
N ALA A 430 12.15 18.75 -11.68
CA ALA A 430 13.31 19.59 -11.96
C ALA A 430 12.94 20.88 -12.72
N ALA A 431 12.12 20.77 -13.76
CA ALA A 431 11.67 21.91 -14.56
C ALA A 431 10.88 22.94 -13.73
N PHE A 432 9.98 22.48 -12.86
CA PHE A 432 9.21 23.39 -11.98
C PHE A 432 10.07 24.05 -10.92
N ALA A 433 11.02 23.31 -10.36
CA ALA A 433 11.94 23.86 -9.38
C ALA A 433 12.87 24.95 -9.98
N GLU A 434 13.14 24.93 -11.29
CA GLU A 434 13.93 25.97 -11.97
C GLU A 434 13.20 27.33 -12.01
N VAL A 435 11.86 27.33 -12.16
CA VAL A 435 11.06 28.56 -12.31
C VAL A 435 10.39 29.03 -11.02
N ALA A 436 10.21 28.13 -10.05
CA ALA A 436 9.42 28.44 -8.87
C ALA A 436 10.11 29.47 -7.95
N PRO A 437 9.34 30.44 -7.38
CA PRO A 437 9.85 31.29 -6.32
C PRO A 437 10.38 30.47 -5.14
N GLU A 438 11.37 31.02 -4.43
CA GLU A 438 12.05 30.37 -3.30
C GLU A 438 11.08 29.76 -2.27
N ALA A 439 10.08 30.55 -1.84
CA ALA A 439 9.08 30.12 -0.87
C ALA A 439 8.28 28.89 -1.32
N ASP A 440 8.01 28.77 -2.62
CA ASP A 440 7.23 27.66 -3.17
C ASP A 440 8.08 26.44 -3.47
N ARG A 441 9.37 26.62 -3.79
CA ARG A 441 10.35 25.52 -3.83
C ARG A 441 10.43 24.81 -2.48
N VAL A 442 10.47 25.57 -1.39
CA VAL A 442 10.43 25.00 -0.03
C VAL A 442 9.14 24.19 0.20
N LYS A 443 7.97 24.75 -0.15
CA LYS A 443 6.67 24.04 -0.02
C LYS A 443 6.66 22.75 -0.85
N LEU A 444 7.18 22.81 -2.06
CA LEU A 444 7.27 21.70 -2.99
C LEU A 444 8.09 20.56 -2.40
N ALA A 445 9.31 20.84 -1.94
CA ALA A 445 10.17 19.85 -1.32
C ALA A 445 9.56 19.22 -0.05
N ARG A 446 8.82 20.00 0.75
CA ARG A 446 8.09 19.48 1.93
C ARG A 446 7.00 18.46 1.57
N SER A 447 6.39 18.58 0.39
CA SER A 447 5.27 17.71 -0.04
C SER A 447 5.72 16.27 -0.40
N TYR A 448 6.99 16.04 -0.74
CA TYR A 448 7.50 14.75 -1.24
C TYR A 448 8.00 13.79 -0.15
N ARG A 449 7.51 13.90 1.09
CA ARG A 449 8.03 13.18 2.26
C ARG A 449 8.12 11.65 2.13
N TYR A 450 7.34 11.04 1.24
CA TYR A 450 7.20 9.59 1.12
C TYR A 450 7.78 9.00 -0.18
N ARG A 451 8.58 9.77 -0.91
CA ARG A 451 9.07 9.41 -2.26
C ARG A 451 10.59 9.48 -2.35
N PRO A 452 11.31 8.44 -1.86
CA PRO A 452 12.77 8.44 -1.87
C PRO A 452 13.37 8.54 -3.28
N ASP A 453 12.65 8.03 -4.29
CA ASP A 453 12.99 8.16 -5.71
C ASP A 453 13.04 9.61 -6.20
N LEU A 454 12.27 10.50 -5.58
CA LEU A 454 12.23 11.93 -5.93
C LEU A 454 13.16 12.78 -5.05
N VAL A 455 13.53 12.31 -3.85
CA VAL A 455 14.46 13.03 -2.97
C VAL A 455 15.81 13.24 -3.65
N ASP A 456 16.37 12.21 -4.29
CA ASP A 456 17.64 12.32 -4.99
C ASP A 456 17.55 13.27 -6.20
N ALA A 457 16.43 13.25 -6.93
CA ALA A 457 16.20 14.16 -8.06
C ALA A 457 16.10 15.63 -7.61
N VAL A 458 15.50 15.90 -6.44
CA VAL A 458 15.43 17.26 -5.87
C VAL A 458 16.80 17.71 -5.36
N LEU A 459 17.55 16.83 -4.68
CA LEU A 459 18.89 17.14 -4.20
C LEU A 459 19.88 17.40 -5.34
N ALA A 460 19.72 16.69 -6.47
CA ALA A 460 20.56 16.87 -7.66
C ALA A 460 20.45 18.26 -8.30
N LEU A 461 19.43 19.05 -7.92
CA LEU A 461 19.27 20.43 -8.40
C LEU A 461 20.18 21.42 -7.69
N ASP A 462 20.80 21.04 -6.56
CA ASP A 462 21.68 21.90 -5.79
C ASP A 462 21.07 23.27 -5.48
N ASP A 463 19.78 23.27 -5.14
CA ASP A 463 19.05 24.47 -4.75
C ASP A 463 18.94 24.55 -3.21
N PRO A 464 19.48 25.59 -2.56
CA PRO A 464 19.43 25.72 -1.10
C PRO A 464 18.01 25.67 -0.52
N ALA A 465 17.02 26.25 -1.21
CA ALA A 465 15.65 26.37 -0.72
C ALA A 465 14.89 25.04 -0.84
N LEU A 466 15.08 24.30 -1.94
CA LEU A 466 14.57 22.94 -2.06
C LEU A 466 15.18 22.03 -1.00
N ASN A 467 16.50 22.12 -0.84
CA ASN A 467 17.23 21.37 0.18
C ASN A 467 16.68 21.70 1.58
N ALA A 468 16.42 22.97 1.88
CA ALA A 468 15.74 23.37 3.11
C ALA A 468 14.37 22.69 3.24
N GLY A 469 13.52 22.74 2.22
CA GLY A 469 12.19 22.11 2.27
C GLY A 469 12.23 20.60 2.54
N LEU A 470 13.18 19.86 1.96
CA LEU A 470 13.37 18.42 2.21
C LEU A 470 13.72 18.12 3.67
N ILE A 471 14.55 19.00 4.24
CA ILE A 471 15.05 18.91 5.62
C ILE A 471 13.90 19.22 6.58
N LEU A 472 13.19 20.32 6.33
CA LEU A 472 12.01 20.79 7.05
C LEU A 472 10.84 19.79 7.03
N GLY A 473 10.71 19.00 5.96
CA GLY A 473 9.67 17.97 5.81
C GLY A 473 9.93 16.67 6.59
N TYR A 474 11.08 16.53 7.27
CA TYR A 474 11.50 15.33 8.02
C TYR A 474 11.56 14.05 7.18
N ALA A 475 11.87 14.17 5.90
CA ALA A 475 11.87 13.07 4.94
C ALA A 475 13.26 12.58 4.58
N ALA A 476 14.24 13.50 4.56
CA ALA A 476 15.59 13.19 4.12
C ALA A 476 16.28 12.21 5.07
N ALA A 477 16.95 11.21 4.47
CA ALA A 477 17.83 10.32 5.19
C ALA A 477 18.96 11.10 5.90
N PRO A 478 19.51 10.60 7.02
CA PRO A 478 20.51 11.32 7.82
C PRO A 478 21.72 11.81 7.03
N HIS A 479 22.27 10.97 6.14
CA HIS A 479 23.41 11.35 5.30
C HIS A 479 23.07 12.47 4.31
N LEU A 480 21.86 12.47 3.73
CA LEU A 480 21.38 13.56 2.87
C LEU A 480 21.18 14.85 3.68
N ARG A 481 20.73 14.73 4.93
CA ARG A 481 20.61 15.86 5.86
C ARG A 481 21.96 16.45 6.22
N SER A 482 22.92 15.60 6.58
CA SER A 482 24.30 16.02 6.81
C SER A 482 24.89 16.70 5.58
N ARG A 483 24.70 16.13 4.39
CA ARG A 483 25.14 16.71 3.12
C ARG A 483 24.61 18.14 2.94
N VAL A 484 23.29 18.32 3.05
CA VAL A 484 22.64 19.63 2.90
C VAL A 484 23.15 20.64 3.93
N LEU A 485 23.25 20.25 5.19
CA LEU A 485 23.61 21.15 6.29
C LEU A 485 25.10 21.53 6.33
N ASN A 486 25.96 20.72 5.72
CA ASN A 486 27.37 21.04 5.47
C ASN A 486 27.59 21.73 4.11
N GLY A 487 26.51 22.07 3.42
CA GLY A 487 26.59 22.77 2.13
C GLY A 487 27.31 21.97 1.04
N VAL A 488 27.13 20.65 0.99
CA VAL A 488 27.80 19.78 0.02
C VAL A 488 26.90 19.62 -1.22
N SER A 489 27.26 20.25 -2.34
CA SER A 489 26.56 20.08 -3.64
C SER A 489 26.53 18.62 -4.07
N TYR A 490 25.37 18.12 -4.54
CA TYR A 490 25.17 16.83 -5.19
C TYR A 490 26.07 16.65 -6.41
N ALA A 491 26.21 17.70 -7.25
CA ALA A 491 27.01 17.66 -8.47
C ALA A 491 28.53 17.58 -8.22
N THR A 492 29.07 18.36 -7.28
CA THR A 492 30.53 18.45 -7.05
C THR A 492 31.03 17.57 -5.91
N GLY A 493 30.20 17.34 -4.89
CA GLY A 493 30.59 16.63 -3.67
C GLY A 493 31.52 17.40 -2.74
N GLU A 494 31.84 18.67 -3.03
CA GLU A 494 32.75 19.48 -2.22
C GLU A 494 31.99 20.14 -1.04
N PRO A 495 32.46 20.05 0.22
CA PRO A 495 31.86 20.77 1.34
C PRO A 495 31.90 22.29 1.17
N GLY A 496 30.83 22.97 1.61
CA GLY A 496 30.69 24.43 1.48
C GLY A 496 30.43 24.95 0.06
N SER A 497 30.33 24.07 -0.94
CA SER A 497 30.04 24.44 -2.34
C SER A 497 28.60 24.91 -2.56
N LEU A 498 27.70 24.63 -1.62
CA LEU A 498 26.31 25.05 -1.65
C LEU A 498 25.92 25.75 -0.34
N PRO A 499 25.46 27.02 -0.35
CA PRO A 499 25.08 27.69 0.89
C PRO A 499 23.86 27.01 1.53
N VAL A 500 23.85 26.90 2.86
CA VAL A 500 22.68 26.44 3.61
C VAL A 500 21.66 27.56 3.68
N HIS A 501 20.41 27.25 3.33
CA HIS A 501 19.34 28.23 3.34
C HIS A 501 18.99 28.71 4.77
N PRO A 502 18.85 30.02 5.03
CA PRO A 502 18.59 30.55 6.38
C PRO A 502 17.34 29.99 7.06
N ALA A 503 16.29 29.69 6.28
CA ALA A 503 15.03 29.12 6.79
C ALA A 503 15.21 27.83 7.60
N VAL A 504 16.26 27.05 7.31
CA VAL A 504 16.59 25.83 8.07
C VAL A 504 16.82 26.15 9.55
N PHE A 505 17.44 27.29 9.85
CA PHE A 505 17.74 27.76 11.20
C PHE A 505 16.59 28.58 11.78
N THR A 506 15.99 29.50 11.01
CA THR A 506 14.90 30.35 11.54
C THR A 506 13.63 29.58 11.88
N ASP A 507 13.30 28.53 11.12
CA ASP A 507 12.14 27.68 11.40
C ASP A 507 12.46 26.60 12.44
N ALA A 508 13.74 26.42 12.82
CA ALA A 508 14.17 25.39 13.76
C ALA A 508 13.40 25.36 15.10
N PRO A 509 13.03 26.51 15.70
CA PRO A 509 12.23 26.54 16.91
C PRO A 509 10.83 25.90 16.78
N THR A 510 10.31 25.76 15.56
CA THR A 510 8.99 25.14 15.30
C THR A 510 9.05 23.62 15.18
N TYR A 511 10.25 23.04 15.08
CA TYR A 511 10.40 21.60 14.87
C TYR A 511 10.13 20.81 16.15
N PRO A 512 9.65 19.55 16.03
CA PRO A 512 9.81 18.57 17.10
C PRO A 512 11.25 18.59 17.61
N VAL A 513 11.40 18.52 18.93
CA VAL A 513 12.69 18.67 19.62
C VAL A 513 13.74 17.71 19.06
N ASP A 514 13.37 16.45 18.82
CA ASP A 514 14.26 15.43 18.27
C ASP A 514 14.78 15.77 16.87
N ALA A 515 13.93 16.36 16.03
CA ALA A 515 14.34 16.78 14.72
C ALA A 515 15.24 18.01 14.77
N ARG A 516 14.91 19.02 15.59
CA ARG A 516 15.74 20.23 15.80
C ARG A 516 17.18 19.89 16.17
N VAL A 517 17.33 18.90 17.04
CA VAL A 517 18.63 18.41 17.50
C VAL A 517 19.40 17.77 16.38
N ARG A 518 18.76 16.89 15.61
CA ARG A 518 19.40 16.30 14.43
C ARG A 518 19.82 17.36 13.42
N HIS A 519 19.09 18.47 13.29
CA HIS A 519 19.47 19.54 12.37
C HIS A 519 20.69 20.30 12.87
N LEU A 520 20.68 20.79 14.11
CA LEU A 520 21.79 21.59 14.63
C LEU A 520 23.09 20.79 14.82
N LEU A 521 23.01 19.47 15.02
CA LEU A 521 24.20 18.62 15.09
C LEU A 521 24.97 18.48 13.78
N HIS A 522 24.30 18.76 12.66
CA HIS A 522 24.88 18.69 11.33
C HIS A 522 25.17 20.08 10.73
N GLY A 523 24.77 21.17 11.39
CA GLY A 523 25.03 22.56 10.93
C GLY A 523 26.23 23.20 11.63
N ASP A 524 26.81 24.25 11.06
CA ASP A 524 28.09 24.86 11.48
C ASP A 524 28.06 25.87 12.63
N ASP A 525 26.88 26.36 13.03
CA ASP A 525 26.75 27.33 14.12
C ASP A 525 26.98 26.68 15.50
N ALA A 526 28.09 27.06 16.15
CA ALA A 526 28.45 26.53 17.47
C ALA A 526 27.63 27.14 18.61
N ASP A 527 27.24 28.41 18.51
CA ASP A 527 26.52 29.11 19.58
C ASP A 527 25.05 28.66 19.61
N GLU A 528 24.41 28.47 18.46
CA GLU A 528 23.06 27.89 18.37
C GLU A 528 23.02 26.44 18.87
N LEU A 529 24.01 25.63 18.49
CA LEU A 529 24.12 24.25 18.97
C LEU A 529 24.26 24.23 20.50
N ALA A 530 25.09 25.10 21.09
CA ALA A 530 25.23 25.20 22.53
C ALA A 530 23.93 25.65 23.21
N ALA A 531 23.24 26.67 22.67
CA ALA A 531 21.96 27.13 23.21
C ALA A 531 20.89 26.03 23.19
N LEU A 532 20.85 25.20 22.13
CA LEU A 532 19.92 24.07 22.05
C LEU A 532 20.23 22.98 23.10
N LEU A 533 21.52 22.62 23.23
CA LEU A 533 21.98 21.64 24.21
C LEU A 533 21.67 22.08 25.65
N ALA A 534 21.75 23.39 25.93
CA ALA A 534 21.42 23.98 27.22
C ALA A 534 19.90 23.99 27.49
N SER A 535 19.10 24.38 26.50
CA SER A 535 17.65 24.64 26.67
C SER A 535 16.78 23.39 26.74
N THR A 536 17.29 22.24 26.28
CA THR A 536 16.45 21.04 26.13
C THR A 536 16.84 19.95 27.12
N SER A 537 16.11 19.83 28.23
CA SER A 537 16.33 18.81 29.26
C SER A 537 16.08 17.37 28.77
N MET A 538 15.18 17.20 27.81
CA MET A 538 14.69 15.90 27.30
C MET A 538 15.58 15.25 26.24
N LEU A 539 16.76 15.81 25.93
CA LEU A 539 17.66 15.20 24.94
C LEU A 539 18.33 13.94 25.48
N PRO A 540 18.28 12.83 24.72
CA PRO A 540 19.15 11.67 24.91
C PRO A 540 20.60 12.08 25.14
N LEU A 541 21.27 11.39 26.05
CA LEU A 541 22.68 11.64 26.35
C LEU A 541 23.56 11.54 25.10
N ALA A 542 23.24 10.61 24.20
CA ALA A 542 23.87 10.43 22.89
C ALA A 542 23.99 11.74 22.10
N TYR A 543 22.87 12.46 21.94
CA TYR A 543 22.83 13.73 21.21
C TYR A 543 23.63 14.82 21.91
N ARG A 544 23.66 14.82 23.26
CA ARG A 544 24.44 15.81 24.02
C ARG A 544 25.94 15.59 23.87
N VAL A 545 26.41 14.35 23.96
CA VAL A 545 27.83 14.02 23.77
C VAL A 545 28.27 14.33 22.35
N ALA A 546 27.49 13.94 21.35
CA ALA A 546 27.77 14.27 19.95
C ALA A 546 27.81 15.79 19.71
N GLY A 547 26.90 16.54 20.33
CA GLY A 547 26.88 18.00 20.25
C GLY A 547 28.11 18.65 20.90
N CYS A 548 28.44 18.25 22.13
CA CYS A 548 29.67 18.72 22.79
C CYS A 548 30.92 18.38 21.96
N ARG A 549 30.97 17.19 21.33
CA ARG A 549 32.08 16.81 20.46
C ARG A 549 32.23 17.77 19.29
N ARG A 550 31.12 18.06 18.58
CA ARG A 550 31.13 19.00 17.46
C ARG A 550 31.60 20.40 17.88
N LEU A 551 31.19 20.88 19.05
CA LEU A 551 31.69 22.14 19.61
C LEU A 551 33.21 22.10 19.86
N ALA A 552 33.73 20.99 20.40
CA ALA A 552 35.16 20.80 20.60
C ALA A 552 35.95 20.69 19.29
N GLU A 553 35.43 19.96 18.28
CA GLU A 553 36.01 19.87 16.94
C GLU A 553 36.10 21.24 16.25
N ARG A 554 35.21 22.19 16.63
CA ARG A 554 35.21 23.59 16.19
C ARG A 554 36.09 24.52 17.04
N GLY A 555 36.80 23.99 18.03
CA GLY A 555 37.63 24.79 18.94
C GLY A 555 36.86 25.59 20.00
N ARG A 556 35.54 25.38 20.14
CA ARG A 556 34.67 26.11 21.08
C ARG A 556 34.57 25.43 22.45
N LEU A 557 35.73 25.24 23.10
CA LEU A 557 35.80 24.65 24.44
C LEU A 557 35.13 25.52 25.51
N ASP A 558 35.05 26.83 25.29
CA ASP A 558 34.31 27.79 26.11
C ASP A 558 32.84 27.39 26.24
N LEU A 559 32.20 27.01 25.13
CA LEU A 559 30.80 26.60 25.12
C LEU A 559 30.59 25.23 25.77
N VAL A 560 31.51 24.29 25.54
CA VAL A 560 31.48 22.98 26.23
C VAL A 560 31.62 23.16 27.74
N ALA A 561 32.52 24.05 28.17
CA ALA A 561 32.70 24.40 29.59
C ALA A 561 31.45 25.06 30.17
N GLY A 562 30.83 25.99 29.43
CA GLY A 562 29.57 26.62 29.80
C GLY A 562 28.43 25.61 29.96
N LEU A 563 28.31 24.63 29.06
CA LEU A 563 27.29 23.58 29.13
C LEU A 563 27.49 22.64 30.32
N VAL A 564 28.75 22.27 30.59
CA VAL A 564 29.12 21.41 31.72
C VAL A 564 28.93 22.13 33.05
N ALA A 565 29.32 23.41 33.13
CA ALA A 565 29.21 24.21 34.35
C ALA A 565 27.78 24.73 34.59
N GLY A 566 27.03 24.99 33.51
CA GLY A 566 25.65 25.49 33.51
C GLY A 566 24.61 24.45 33.92
N THR A 567 25.02 23.30 34.47
CA THR A 567 24.10 22.33 35.06
C THR A 567 23.42 22.88 36.30
N ALA A 568 22.29 23.56 36.07
CA ALA A 568 21.12 23.79 36.93
C ALA A 568 20.74 25.28 37.11
N SER A 569 19.97 25.84 36.17
CA SER A 569 19.02 26.91 36.52
C SER A 569 17.86 26.40 37.39
N ASP A 570 17.56 25.10 37.31
CA ASP A 570 16.37 24.47 37.92
C ASP A 570 16.70 23.61 39.16
N GLY A 571 17.93 23.72 39.70
CA GLY A 571 18.38 23.02 40.91
C GLY A 571 18.58 21.49 40.79
N LYS A 572 18.39 20.88 39.62
CA LYS A 572 18.71 19.46 39.38
C LYS A 572 19.84 19.34 38.36
N PRO A 573 21.02 18.83 38.74
CA PRO A 573 22.07 18.56 37.76
C PRO A 573 21.56 17.54 36.75
N HIS A 574 21.66 17.85 35.45
CA HIS A 574 21.53 16.84 34.43
C HIS A 574 22.65 15.83 34.64
N ALA A 575 22.35 14.67 35.26
CA ALA A 575 23.32 13.65 35.64
C ALA A 575 24.29 13.28 34.49
N HIS A 576 23.78 13.38 33.25
CA HIS A 576 24.51 13.26 31.99
C HIS A 576 25.62 14.31 31.78
N LEU A 577 25.32 15.61 31.93
CA LEU A 577 26.31 16.69 31.75
C LEU A 577 27.33 16.73 32.89
N ALA A 578 26.91 16.38 34.12
CA ALA A 578 27.82 16.24 35.25
C ALA A 578 28.86 15.12 35.02
N ARG A 579 28.44 14.00 34.41
CA ARG A 579 29.36 12.93 34.00
C ARG A 579 30.36 13.39 32.94
N ILE A 580 29.88 14.08 31.89
CA ILE A 580 30.75 14.68 30.86
C ILE A 580 31.79 15.61 31.50
N GLY A 581 31.36 16.46 32.44
CA GLY A 581 32.25 17.37 33.14
C GLY A 581 33.31 16.68 33.99
N ALA A 582 32.93 15.65 34.75
CA ALA A 582 33.87 14.88 35.56
C ALA A 582 34.94 14.21 34.70
N GLU A 583 34.55 13.62 33.57
CA GLU A 583 35.46 12.92 32.65
C GLU A 583 36.38 13.89 31.88
N LEU A 584 35.92 15.12 31.57
CA LEU A 584 36.66 16.05 30.71
C LEU A 584 37.38 17.19 31.44
N SER A 585 37.15 17.41 32.74
CA SER A 585 37.64 18.61 33.44
C SER A 585 39.15 18.86 33.29
N GLY A 586 39.99 17.82 33.38
CA GLY A 586 41.44 17.95 33.22
C GLY A 586 41.85 18.28 31.78
N LEU A 587 41.17 17.72 30.77
CA LEU A 587 41.40 18.01 29.36
C LEU A 587 40.95 19.42 28.98
N MET A 588 39.83 19.86 29.55
CA MET A 588 39.32 21.22 29.35
C MET A 588 40.21 22.28 29.99
N GLN A 589 40.81 21.98 31.16
CA GLN A 589 41.81 22.85 31.80
C GLN A 589 43.10 22.94 31.00
N ALA A 590 43.49 21.87 30.30
CA ALA A 590 44.65 21.87 29.40
C ALA A 590 44.42 22.69 28.12
N GLY A 591 43.16 23.00 27.79
CA GLY A 591 42.80 23.88 26.66
C GLY A 591 43.04 23.28 25.27
N ASP A 592 43.11 21.96 25.14
CA ASP A 592 43.32 21.25 23.87
C ASP A 592 41.98 20.76 23.28
N PRO A 593 41.44 21.43 22.23
CA PRO A 593 40.15 21.06 21.65
C PRO A 593 40.16 19.70 20.96
N ALA A 594 41.30 19.31 20.38
CA ALA A 594 41.44 18.03 19.70
C ALA A 594 41.42 16.88 20.73
N ALA A 595 42.10 17.05 21.87
CA ALA A 595 42.06 16.07 22.96
C ALA A 595 40.65 15.93 23.56
N VAL A 596 39.94 17.05 23.77
CA VAL A 596 38.56 17.03 24.26
C VAL A 596 37.60 16.38 23.25
N ALA A 597 37.72 16.71 21.96
CA ALA A 597 36.94 16.08 20.89
C ALA A 597 37.19 14.58 20.80
N ALA A 598 38.45 14.13 20.91
CA ALA A 598 38.82 12.73 20.92
C ALA A 598 38.23 11.99 22.15
N ALA A 599 38.26 12.61 23.33
CA ALA A 599 37.65 12.05 24.53
C ALA A 599 36.12 11.95 24.42
N LEU A 600 35.46 12.98 23.89
CA LEU A 600 34.02 12.97 23.61
C LEU A 600 33.64 11.93 22.57
N ARG A 601 34.48 11.71 21.54
CA ARG A 601 34.32 10.63 20.56
C ARG A 601 34.41 9.25 21.24
N ALA A 602 35.40 9.05 22.12
CA ALA A 602 35.54 7.82 22.90
C ALA A 602 34.33 7.58 23.82
N MET A 603 33.80 8.63 24.43
CA MET A 603 32.58 8.55 25.24
C MET A 603 31.34 8.25 24.37
N SER A 604 31.18 8.88 23.19
CA SER A 604 30.08 8.56 22.25
C SER A 604 30.09 7.08 21.89
N ARG A 605 31.27 6.54 21.55
CA ARG A 605 31.47 5.10 21.32
C ARG A 605 31.04 4.27 22.53
N THR A 606 31.50 4.63 23.72
CA THR A 606 31.15 3.93 24.97
C THR A 606 29.64 3.94 25.22
N LEU A 607 28.96 5.06 24.96
CA LEU A 607 27.52 5.20 25.15
C LEU A 607 26.73 4.43 24.09
N PHE A 608 27.13 4.51 22.83
CA PHE A 608 26.56 3.70 21.77
C PHE A 608 26.64 2.21 22.13
N LEU A 609 27.81 1.74 22.57
CA LEU A 609 28.03 0.38 23.03
C LEU A 609 27.15 0.04 24.25
N ALA A 610 27.01 0.95 25.22
CA ALA A 610 26.15 0.75 26.39
C ALA A 610 24.65 0.70 26.02
N GLU A 611 24.19 1.51 25.07
CA GLU A 611 22.84 1.48 24.54
C GLU A 611 22.56 0.22 23.72
N LEU A 612 23.56 -0.23 22.95
CA LEU A 612 23.54 -1.53 22.29
C LEU A 612 23.43 -2.70 23.28
N VAL A 613 23.79 -2.49 24.55
CA VAL A 613 23.54 -3.46 25.64
C VAL A 613 22.14 -3.25 26.23
N ALA A 614 21.68 -2.00 26.38
CA ALA A 614 20.36 -1.67 26.90
C ALA A 614 19.21 -2.13 25.97
N THR A 615 18.00 -2.25 26.51
CA THR A 615 16.80 -2.76 25.77
C THR A 615 15.91 -1.66 25.18
N GLY A 616 16.27 -0.38 25.35
CA GLY A 616 15.50 0.77 24.84
C GLY A 616 16.12 1.36 23.57
N HIS A 617 15.49 1.15 22.41
CA HIS A 617 16.07 1.49 21.09
C HIS A 617 15.76 2.91 20.60
N THR A 618 15.20 3.77 21.44
CA THR A 618 14.84 5.14 21.02
C THR A 618 16.07 6.01 20.79
N GLU A 619 17.19 5.72 21.44
CA GLU A 619 18.41 6.55 21.42
C GLU A 619 19.47 6.05 20.43
N THR A 620 19.49 4.75 20.08
CA THR A 620 20.51 4.17 19.17
C THR A 620 20.49 4.77 17.76
N GLY A 621 19.33 5.26 17.30
CA GLY A 621 19.21 5.99 16.04
C GLY A 621 19.99 7.30 16.04
N ALA A 622 20.11 7.96 17.19
CA ALA A 622 20.89 9.19 17.35
C ALA A 622 22.36 8.97 17.04
N HIS A 623 22.95 7.91 17.59
CA HIS A 623 24.38 7.64 17.44
C HIS A 623 24.78 7.39 15.98
N MET A 624 24.00 6.60 15.23
CA MET A 624 24.33 6.32 13.83
C MET A 624 24.02 7.48 12.88
N ASP A 625 23.08 8.37 13.25
CA ASP A 625 22.82 9.57 12.47
C ASP A 625 24.03 10.52 12.54
N LEU A 626 24.90 10.42 13.56
CA LEU A 626 25.90 11.44 13.92
C LEU A 626 27.37 11.01 13.81
N ASP A 627 27.62 9.70 13.77
CA ASP A 627 28.95 9.12 13.77
C ASP A 627 29.15 8.16 12.61
N ASP A 628 30.02 8.52 11.66
CA ASP A 628 30.53 7.59 10.64
C ASP A 628 31.63 6.67 11.22
N ASP A 629 32.27 7.09 12.32
CA ASP A 629 33.39 6.45 13.01
C ASP A 629 32.96 5.58 14.22
N LEU A 630 31.83 4.86 14.07
CA LEU A 630 31.39 3.90 15.08
C LEU A 630 32.42 2.78 15.23
N ASP A 631 32.64 2.35 16.47
CA ASP A 631 33.47 1.18 16.75
C ASP A 631 32.69 -0.09 16.39
N TRP A 632 32.67 -0.38 15.09
CA TRP A 632 31.97 -1.54 14.55
C TRP A 632 32.54 -2.86 15.06
N ALA A 633 33.83 -2.90 15.44
CA ALA A 633 34.44 -4.09 16.03
C ALA A 633 33.85 -4.35 17.43
N ALA A 634 33.83 -3.35 18.29
CA ALA A 634 33.21 -3.46 19.62
C ALA A 634 31.69 -3.69 19.52
N ALA A 635 31.01 -3.04 18.58
CA ALA A 635 29.58 -3.29 18.32
C ALA A 635 29.35 -4.73 17.89
N ALA A 636 30.22 -5.28 17.04
CA ALA A 636 30.18 -6.68 16.64
C ALA A 636 30.36 -7.60 17.84
N GLU A 637 31.32 -7.33 18.73
CA GLU A 637 31.51 -8.11 19.97
C GLU A 637 30.27 -8.11 20.86
N ILE A 638 29.63 -6.95 21.05
CA ILE A 638 28.39 -6.84 21.84
C ILE A 638 27.25 -7.61 21.19
N LEU A 639 27.06 -7.45 19.88
CA LEU A 639 26.04 -8.19 19.14
C LEU A 639 26.31 -9.70 19.14
N ARG A 640 27.59 -10.12 19.11
CA ARG A 640 27.99 -11.53 19.25
C ARG A 640 27.62 -12.07 20.63
N ALA A 641 27.88 -11.30 21.69
CA ALA A 641 27.58 -11.70 23.07
C ALA A 641 26.08 -11.65 23.41
N ARG A 642 25.30 -10.81 22.72
CA ARG A 642 23.87 -10.61 23.02
C ARG A 642 23.00 -11.71 22.37
N PRO A 643 22.09 -12.35 23.14
CA PRO A 643 21.14 -13.29 22.54
C PRO A 643 20.07 -12.55 21.72
N PRO A 644 19.55 -13.16 20.63
CA PRO A 644 18.43 -12.62 19.86
C PRO A 644 17.17 -12.48 20.72
N GLY A 645 16.42 -11.39 20.54
CA GLY A 645 15.21 -11.07 21.33
C GLY A 645 14.39 -9.94 20.71
N ARG A 646 13.25 -9.55 21.30
CA ARG A 646 12.36 -8.49 20.74
C ARG A 646 13.08 -7.18 20.43
N ALA A 647 14.08 -6.86 21.25
CA ALA A 647 14.98 -5.72 21.08
C ALA A 647 15.73 -5.71 19.74
N TRP A 648 16.04 -6.89 19.19
CA TRP A 648 16.80 -7.01 17.94
C TRP A 648 16.09 -6.41 16.73
N HIS A 649 14.75 -6.43 16.69
CA HIS A 649 14.04 -5.80 15.58
C HIS A 649 14.34 -4.30 15.49
N GLY A 650 14.20 -3.59 16.61
CA GLY A 650 14.52 -2.16 16.69
C GLY A 650 15.99 -1.91 16.39
N LEU A 651 16.87 -2.76 16.92
CA LEU A 651 18.32 -2.64 16.71
C LEU A 651 18.73 -2.86 15.25
N VAL A 652 18.28 -3.93 14.60
CA VAL A 652 18.60 -4.22 13.20
C VAL A 652 17.99 -3.20 12.26
N ALA A 653 16.75 -2.76 12.53
CA ALA A 653 16.12 -1.66 11.79
C ALA A 653 16.92 -0.36 11.88
N THR A 654 17.55 -0.15 13.04
CA THR A 654 18.43 0.98 13.30
C THR A 654 19.73 0.75 12.51
N LEU A 655 20.51 -0.29 12.79
CA LEU A 655 21.76 -0.61 12.08
C LEU A 655 21.66 -0.54 10.56
N ALA A 656 20.58 -1.08 9.97
CA ALA A 656 20.35 -1.07 8.53
C ALA A 656 20.24 0.34 7.91
N ARG A 657 19.91 1.37 8.71
CA ARG A 657 19.87 2.78 8.30
C ARG A 657 21.23 3.46 8.32
N ALA A 658 22.23 2.91 9.03
CA ALA A 658 23.57 3.50 9.06
C ALA A 658 24.21 3.37 7.68
N HIS A 659 24.51 4.50 7.03
CA HIS A 659 25.07 4.50 5.68
C HIS A 659 26.38 3.68 5.63
N SER A 660 27.22 3.83 6.66
CA SER A 660 28.53 3.22 6.81
C SER A 660 28.51 1.80 7.40
N LEU A 661 27.33 1.17 7.56
CA LEU A 661 27.22 -0.19 8.10
C LEU A 661 28.15 -1.15 7.33
N PRO A 662 29.22 -1.68 7.95
CA PRO A 662 30.12 -2.59 7.28
C PRO A 662 29.40 -3.88 6.90
N ASP A 663 29.81 -4.50 5.80
CA ASP A 663 29.23 -5.78 5.38
C ASP A 663 29.38 -6.86 6.47
N GLU A 664 30.47 -6.84 7.26
CA GLU A 664 30.63 -7.75 8.40
C GLU A 664 29.52 -7.58 9.45
N MET A 665 29.12 -6.34 9.75
CA MET A 665 28.04 -6.04 10.69
C MET A 665 26.68 -6.39 10.13
N ALA A 666 26.45 -6.13 8.85
CA ALA A 666 25.26 -6.58 8.15
C ALA A 666 25.17 -8.11 8.16
N ARG A 667 26.29 -8.83 7.94
CA ARG A 667 26.37 -10.30 8.03
C ARG A 667 26.07 -10.77 9.45
N LEU A 668 26.64 -10.13 10.46
CA LEU A 668 26.39 -10.47 11.86
C LEU A 668 24.92 -10.24 12.26
N ALA A 669 24.32 -9.12 11.84
CA ALA A 669 22.90 -8.87 12.05
C ALA A 669 22.03 -9.94 11.38
N PHE A 670 22.42 -10.34 10.17
CA PHE A 670 21.78 -11.42 9.42
C PHE A 670 21.94 -12.79 10.09
N GLU A 671 23.12 -13.10 10.63
CA GLU A 671 23.41 -14.34 11.36
C GLU A 671 22.58 -14.44 12.64
N LYS A 672 22.46 -13.32 13.39
CA LYS A 672 21.80 -13.29 14.70
C LYS A 672 20.29 -13.15 14.62
N ALA A 673 19.79 -12.37 13.67
CA ALA A 673 18.37 -12.05 13.53
C ALA A 673 17.97 -12.01 12.04
N PRO A 674 18.04 -13.16 11.33
CA PRO A 674 17.89 -13.21 9.88
C PRO A 674 16.59 -12.61 9.37
N ALA A 675 15.46 -12.84 10.03
CA ALA A 675 14.14 -12.37 9.59
C ALA A 675 14.00 -10.83 9.70
N GLU A 676 14.46 -10.27 10.80
CA GLU A 676 14.54 -8.82 11.01
C GLU A 676 15.52 -8.19 10.01
N ALA A 677 16.69 -8.80 9.83
CA ALA A 677 17.73 -8.34 8.92
C ALA A 677 17.28 -8.36 7.46
N ALA A 678 16.63 -9.44 7.01
CA ALA A 678 16.05 -9.53 5.67
C ALA A 678 15.08 -8.38 5.39
N THR A 679 14.26 -7.99 6.37
CA THR A 679 13.28 -6.91 6.21
C THR A 679 13.93 -5.55 5.98
N HIS A 680 15.08 -5.28 6.61
CA HIS A 680 15.70 -3.96 6.60
C HIS A 680 16.92 -3.85 5.69
N LEU A 681 17.69 -4.92 5.52
CA LEU A 681 18.91 -4.94 4.71
C LEU A 681 18.65 -5.27 3.24
N ALA A 682 17.57 -5.98 2.89
CA ALA A 682 17.29 -6.31 1.49
C ALA A 682 17.23 -5.08 0.58
N MET A 683 16.77 -3.94 1.12
CA MET A 683 16.71 -2.69 0.38
C MET A 683 18.06 -1.98 0.24
N ARG A 684 19.16 -2.45 0.84
CA ARG A 684 20.48 -1.83 0.69
C ARG A 684 21.14 -2.19 -0.63
N SER A 685 21.29 -3.48 -0.93
CA SER A 685 21.99 -3.94 -2.14
C SER A 685 21.32 -5.18 -2.76
N PRO A 686 21.57 -5.47 -4.04
CA PRO A 686 21.16 -6.73 -4.67
C PRO A 686 21.63 -7.96 -3.89
N ASP A 687 22.85 -7.94 -3.35
CA ASP A 687 23.41 -9.07 -2.61
C ASP A 687 22.68 -9.32 -1.29
N TRP A 688 22.33 -8.26 -0.56
CA TRP A 688 21.51 -8.36 0.64
C TRP A 688 20.08 -8.78 0.33
N ALA A 689 19.52 -8.33 -0.80
CA ALA A 689 18.22 -8.77 -1.27
C ALA A 689 18.22 -10.28 -1.57
N ARG A 690 19.27 -10.79 -2.22
CA ARG A 690 19.45 -12.22 -2.50
C ARG A 690 19.68 -13.03 -1.22
N ALA A 691 20.52 -12.55 -0.30
CA ALA A 691 20.70 -13.20 1.00
C ALA A 691 19.38 -13.29 1.75
N ALA A 692 18.58 -12.21 1.75
CA ALA A 692 17.26 -12.16 2.36
C ALA A 692 16.25 -13.18 1.79
N LEU A 693 16.41 -13.62 0.54
CA LEU A 693 15.61 -14.71 -0.03
C LEU A 693 15.87 -16.04 0.68
N ASP A 694 17.10 -16.26 1.13
CA ASP A 694 17.46 -17.43 1.91
C ASP A 694 16.98 -17.32 3.36
N VAL A 695 16.10 -16.38 3.72
CA VAL A 695 15.50 -16.30 5.06
C VAL A 695 14.02 -16.59 4.97
N PRO A 696 13.46 -17.40 5.90
CA PRO A 696 12.02 -17.65 5.95
C PRO A 696 11.20 -16.35 6.01
N LEU A 697 10.45 -16.10 4.94
CA LEU A 697 9.48 -15.03 4.82
C LEU A 697 8.41 -15.19 5.90
N ARG A 698 8.11 -14.10 6.62
CA ARG A 698 7.04 -14.10 7.62
C ARG A 698 5.68 -14.00 6.94
N ALA A 699 4.81 -14.99 7.19
CA ALA A 699 3.42 -14.94 6.75
C ALA A 699 2.70 -13.71 7.35
N ARG A 700 1.81 -13.11 6.56
CA ARG A 700 1.11 -11.84 6.88
C ARG A 700 0.22 -11.88 8.14
N GLY A 701 -0.03 -13.07 8.71
CA GLY A 701 -0.86 -13.27 9.90
C GLY A 701 -0.12 -13.29 11.24
N ALA A 702 1.21 -13.34 11.25
CA ALA A 702 2.00 -13.49 12.49
C ALA A 702 2.34 -12.15 13.19
N TRP A 703 1.74 -11.04 12.78
CA TRP A 703 2.13 -9.71 13.25
C TRP A 703 1.42 -9.34 14.55
N SER A 704 2.19 -8.78 15.49
CA SER A 704 1.63 -8.16 16.69
C SER A 704 0.82 -6.91 16.30
N PRO A 705 -0.36 -6.67 16.91
CA PRO A 705 -1.13 -5.45 16.70
C PRO A 705 -0.25 -4.22 16.98
N GLY A 706 0.03 -3.40 15.96
CA GLY A 706 0.80 -2.15 16.10
C GLY A 706 1.99 -1.97 15.14
N VAL A 707 2.46 -3.01 14.47
CA VAL A 707 3.53 -2.90 13.45
C VAL A 707 2.92 -3.04 12.05
N SER A 708 2.53 -1.92 11.46
CA SER A 708 1.66 -1.85 10.26
C SER A 708 2.36 -2.02 8.90
N TYR A 709 3.55 -2.62 8.84
CA TYR A 709 4.26 -2.80 7.57
C TYR A 709 4.21 -4.27 7.12
N PRO A 710 3.43 -4.63 6.07
CA PRO A 710 3.61 -5.92 5.43
C PRO A 710 5.06 -6.07 4.94
N ALA A 711 5.53 -7.29 4.70
CA ALA A 711 6.82 -7.52 4.03
C ALA A 711 6.75 -6.99 2.59
N VAL A 712 6.88 -5.67 2.41
CA VAL A 712 6.90 -5.00 1.11
C VAL A 712 8.28 -5.15 0.49
N TRP A 713 9.29 -5.60 1.25
CA TRP A 713 10.67 -5.67 0.75
C TRP A 713 10.82 -6.59 -0.46
N PRO A 714 10.19 -7.79 -0.56
CA PRO A 714 10.35 -8.61 -1.76
C PRO A 714 9.69 -7.93 -2.98
N GLU A 715 8.52 -7.31 -2.78
CA GLU A 715 7.82 -6.56 -3.82
C GLU A 715 8.63 -5.35 -4.29
N GLN A 716 9.23 -4.59 -3.36
CA GLN A 716 10.09 -3.44 -3.67
C GLN A 716 11.40 -3.86 -4.33
N CYS A 717 12.00 -4.98 -3.92
CA CYS A 717 13.22 -5.51 -4.53
C CYS A 717 12.97 -5.98 -5.96
N LEU A 718 11.85 -6.66 -6.23
CA LEU A 718 11.43 -7.01 -7.59
C LEU A 718 11.23 -5.75 -8.45
N ARG A 719 10.53 -4.74 -7.92
CA ARG A 719 10.28 -3.47 -8.65
C ARG A 719 11.56 -2.69 -8.93
N SER A 720 12.49 -2.67 -7.98
CA SER A 720 13.79 -2.01 -8.13
C SER A 720 14.85 -2.86 -8.84
N GLY A 721 14.48 -4.05 -9.35
CA GLY A 721 15.38 -4.93 -10.10
C GLY A 721 16.53 -5.52 -9.26
N LYS A 722 16.40 -5.58 -7.94
CA LYS A 722 17.45 -6.12 -7.04
C LYS A 722 17.61 -7.63 -7.15
N PHE A 723 16.55 -8.32 -7.56
CA PHE A 723 16.58 -9.71 -8.01
C PHE A 723 15.46 -9.94 -9.01
N GLY A 724 15.61 -10.97 -9.85
CA GLY A 724 14.59 -11.39 -10.81
C GLY A 724 13.56 -12.33 -10.18
N ILE A 725 12.40 -12.47 -10.84
CA ILE A 725 11.36 -13.40 -10.39
C ILE A 725 11.82 -14.87 -10.39
N GLY A 726 12.76 -15.23 -11.27
CA GLY A 726 13.36 -16.57 -11.29
C GLY A 726 14.20 -16.86 -10.05
N GLU A 727 14.98 -15.89 -9.58
CA GLU A 727 15.75 -15.99 -8.34
C GLU A 727 14.81 -16.08 -7.12
N PHE A 728 13.72 -15.29 -7.13
CA PHE A 728 12.70 -15.34 -6.09
C PHE A 728 12.06 -16.73 -5.96
N VAL A 729 11.60 -17.32 -7.07
CA VAL A 729 10.99 -18.66 -7.08
C VAL A 729 11.97 -19.74 -6.66
N ALA A 730 13.24 -19.63 -7.07
CA ALA A 730 14.26 -20.64 -6.78
C ALA A 730 14.75 -20.62 -5.33
N ARG A 731 14.75 -19.47 -4.65
CA ARG A 731 15.41 -19.29 -3.35
C ARG A 731 14.50 -18.92 -2.19
N ALA A 732 13.38 -18.26 -2.46
CA ALA A 732 12.52 -17.78 -1.38
C ALA A 732 11.87 -18.95 -0.65
N ARG A 733 11.88 -18.84 0.67
CA ARG A 733 11.29 -19.81 1.62
C ARG A 733 10.46 -19.08 2.68
N PRO A 734 9.50 -19.73 3.34
CA PRO A 734 8.94 -21.03 2.97
C PRO A 734 8.20 -20.92 1.63
N ALA A 735 8.12 -22.04 0.91
CA ALA A 735 7.49 -22.12 -0.41
C ALA A 735 6.08 -21.50 -0.44
N GLY A 736 5.28 -21.71 0.61
CA GLY A 736 3.94 -21.10 0.74
C GLY A 736 3.95 -19.56 0.78
N ALA A 737 4.83 -18.96 1.57
CA ALA A 737 4.95 -17.50 1.65
C ALA A 737 5.46 -16.88 0.34
N MET A 738 6.33 -17.59 -0.38
CA MET A 738 6.77 -17.19 -1.72
C MET A 738 5.59 -17.14 -2.70
N LEU A 739 4.76 -18.19 -2.75
CA LEU A 739 3.57 -18.24 -3.61
C LEU A 739 2.58 -17.11 -3.29
N ASP A 740 2.35 -16.82 -2.00
CA ASP A 740 1.48 -15.72 -1.58
C ASP A 740 2.01 -14.35 -2.06
N VAL A 741 3.32 -14.10 -2.02
CA VAL A 741 3.92 -12.88 -2.59
C VAL A 741 3.78 -12.83 -4.12
N GLY A 742 4.08 -13.94 -4.80
CA GLY A 742 4.05 -14.02 -6.26
C GLY A 742 2.65 -13.83 -6.87
N LEU A 743 1.60 -14.28 -6.18
CA LEU A 743 0.22 -14.24 -6.69
C LEU A 743 -0.50 -12.91 -6.46
N ARG A 744 -0.02 -12.05 -5.57
CA ARG A 744 -0.70 -10.78 -5.22
C ARG A 744 -0.58 -9.68 -6.28
N ARG A 745 0.27 -9.82 -7.30
CA ARG A 745 0.59 -8.73 -8.27
C ARG A 745 0.56 -9.16 -9.75
N PRO A 746 -0.61 -9.51 -10.31
CA PRO A 746 -0.71 -10.10 -11.65
C PRO A 746 0.01 -9.33 -12.77
N ALA A 747 0.04 -8.00 -12.72
CA ALA A 747 0.61 -7.16 -13.78
C ALA A 747 2.14 -7.02 -13.71
N GLU A 748 2.76 -7.19 -12.53
CA GLU A 748 4.21 -7.11 -12.33
C GLU A 748 4.83 -8.54 -12.23
N THR A 749 4.01 -9.57 -11.99
CA THR A 749 4.43 -10.97 -11.78
C THR A 749 3.91 -11.94 -12.83
N GLU A 750 3.57 -11.47 -14.04
CA GLU A 750 3.16 -12.34 -15.15
C GLU A 750 4.21 -13.44 -15.43
N GLY A 751 5.49 -13.14 -15.21
CA GLY A 751 6.59 -14.11 -15.24
C GLY A 751 6.58 -15.15 -14.10
N ALA A 752 6.01 -14.84 -12.92
CA ALA A 752 5.99 -15.75 -11.77
C ALA A 752 5.13 -16.99 -12.03
N ARG A 753 3.92 -16.81 -12.58
CA ARG A 753 3.02 -17.92 -12.91
C ARG A 753 3.62 -18.83 -13.97
N ALA A 754 4.21 -18.23 -15.01
CA ALA A 754 4.90 -18.96 -16.06
C ALA A 754 6.11 -19.73 -15.50
N GLN A 755 6.87 -19.15 -14.57
CA GLN A 755 8.01 -19.83 -13.96
C GLN A 755 7.62 -20.92 -12.96
N VAL A 756 6.55 -20.74 -12.18
CA VAL A 756 6.01 -21.80 -11.32
C VAL A 756 5.50 -22.96 -12.17
N ARG A 757 4.77 -22.67 -13.26
CA ARG A 757 4.35 -23.72 -14.21
C ARG A 757 5.55 -24.39 -14.88
N ALA A 758 6.53 -23.64 -15.37
CA ALA A 758 7.75 -24.20 -15.95
C ALA A 758 8.61 -24.97 -14.93
N LEU A 759 8.53 -24.65 -13.64
CA LEU A 759 9.14 -25.44 -12.57
C LEU A 759 8.42 -26.78 -12.45
N MET A 760 7.09 -26.77 -12.37
CA MET A 760 6.27 -27.98 -12.31
C MET A 760 6.48 -28.87 -13.54
N ASP A 761 6.53 -28.28 -14.75
CA ASP A 761 6.79 -29.00 -16.00
C ASP A 761 8.20 -29.63 -16.01
N ARG A 762 9.21 -28.95 -15.44
CA ARG A 762 10.60 -29.46 -15.36
C ARG A 762 10.78 -30.57 -14.34
N CYS A 763 9.97 -30.58 -13.29
CA CYS A 763 9.92 -31.65 -12.30
C CYS A 763 9.13 -32.88 -12.79
N GLY A 764 8.82 -32.96 -14.10
CA GLY A 764 8.14 -34.08 -14.76
C GLY A 764 6.61 -34.00 -14.69
N PRO A 765 5.87 -34.91 -15.36
CA PRO A 765 4.44 -35.08 -15.13
C PRO A 765 4.25 -35.58 -13.70
N GLN A 766 4.17 -34.65 -12.76
CA GLN A 766 3.99 -34.94 -11.35
C GLN A 766 2.62 -35.58 -11.21
N GLY A 767 2.58 -36.90 -11.04
CA GLY A 767 1.32 -37.60 -10.80
C GLY A 767 0.56 -36.93 -9.65
N PRO A 768 -0.78 -37.01 -9.62
CA PRO A 768 -1.59 -36.39 -8.57
C PRO A 768 -1.17 -36.80 -7.15
N GLU A 769 -0.46 -37.91 -7.00
CA GLU A 769 0.23 -38.34 -5.78
C GLU A 769 1.30 -37.35 -5.32
N VAL A 770 2.20 -36.92 -6.21
CA VAL A 770 3.28 -35.98 -5.90
C VAL A 770 2.69 -34.66 -5.42
N LEU A 771 1.73 -34.14 -6.17
CA LEU A 771 1.08 -32.87 -5.85
C LEU A 771 0.30 -32.96 -4.55
N ALA A 772 -0.19 -34.14 -4.16
CA ALA A 772 -0.80 -34.40 -2.86
C ALA A 772 0.18 -34.32 -1.71
N VAL A 773 1.37 -34.85 -1.92
CA VAL A 773 2.42 -34.71 -0.93
C VAL A 773 2.88 -33.25 -0.85
N ALA A 774 3.14 -32.58 -1.98
CA ALA A 774 3.55 -31.17 -2.00
C ALA A 774 2.51 -30.27 -1.31
N ALA A 775 1.24 -30.43 -1.68
CA ALA A 775 0.08 -29.80 -1.04
C ALA A 775 0.05 -29.99 0.47
N ALA A 776 0.23 -31.23 0.91
CA ALA A 776 0.20 -31.60 2.30
C ALA A 776 1.43 -31.10 3.07
N LEU A 777 2.50 -30.67 2.40
CA LEU A 777 3.69 -30.14 3.06
C LEU A 777 3.77 -28.61 2.99
N LEU A 778 3.17 -27.97 1.98
CA LEU A 778 3.43 -26.60 1.55
C LEU A 778 3.48 -25.52 2.66
N ASP A 779 2.54 -25.52 3.62
CA ASP A 779 2.50 -24.51 4.68
C ASP A 779 3.57 -24.69 5.75
N GLU A 780 3.95 -25.95 5.99
CA GLU A 780 4.92 -26.34 7.00
C GLU A 780 6.30 -26.56 6.37
N PHE A 781 6.39 -26.56 5.04
CA PHE A 781 7.61 -26.84 4.32
C PHE A 781 8.56 -25.65 4.43
N PRO A 782 9.67 -25.79 5.18
CA PRO A 782 10.57 -24.68 5.45
C PRO A 782 11.49 -24.36 4.26
N GLY A 783 11.50 -25.22 3.24
CA GLY A 783 12.35 -25.09 2.06
C GLY A 783 11.74 -24.26 0.95
N THR A 784 12.42 -24.30 -0.19
CA THR A 784 12.06 -23.62 -1.43
C THR A 784 10.99 -24.39 -2.20
N LEU A 785 10.35 -23.74 -3.18
CA LEU A 785 9.36 -24.42 -4.01
C LEU A 785 9.94 -25.61 -4.82
N PRO A 786 11.15 -25.53 -5.41
CA PRO A 786 11.78 -26.68 -6.05
C PRO A 786 12.03 -27.86 -5.09
N GLU A 787 12.51 -27.59 -3.87
CA GLU A 787 12.76 -28.63 -2.86
C GLU A 787 11.47 -29.31 -2.42
N LEU A 788 10.37 -28.56 -2.30
CA LEU A 788 9.06 -29.11 -1.99
C LEU A 788 8.63 -30.14 -3.03
N PHE A 789 8.76 -29.81 -4.32
CA PHE A 789 8.40 -30.71 -5.40
C PHE A 789 9.30 -31.94 -5.49
N ALA A 790 10.61 -31.78 -5.28
CA ALA A 790 11.54 -32.91 -5.25
C ALA A 790 11.24 -33.88 -4.09
N LEU A 791 10.98 -33.36 -2.88
CA LEU A 791 10.60 -34.18 -1.74
C LEU A 791 9.28 -34.90 -1.97
N ALA A 792 8.31 -34.17 -2.51
CA ALA A 792 7.02 -34.73 -2.83
C ALA A 792 7.12 -35.86 -3.87
N GLU A 793 8.01 -35.72 -4.85
CA GLU A 793 8.25 -36.73 -5.89
C GLU A 793 8.85 -38.00 -5.29
N ALA A 794 9.87 -37.85 -4.44
CA ALA A 794 10.49 -38.97 -3.74
C ALA A 794 9.49 -39.71 -2.82
N ALA A 795 8.61 -38.96 -2.14
CA ALA A 795 7.60 -39.53 -1.25
C ALA A 795 6.44 -40.21 -2.00
N ALA A 796 6.16 -39.79 -3.23
CA ALA A 796 5.12 -40.38 -4.07
C ALA A 796 5.61 -41.58 -4.90
N ALA A 797 6.92 -41.79 -5.01
CA ALA A 797 7.49 -42.93 -5.70
C ALA A 797 6.97 -44.24 -5.05
N PRO A 798 6.31 -45.14 -5.81
CA PRO A 798 5.87 -46.42 -5.27
C PRO A 798 7.10 -47.13 -4.72
N ALA A 799 7.00 -47.65 -3.49
CA ALA A 799 8.06 -48.44 -2.86
C ALA A 799 8.33 -49.68 -3.72
N ALA A 800 9.18 -49.52 -4.72
CA ALA A 800 9.51 -50.53 -5.69
C ALA A 800 10.43 -51.54 -4.99
N GLY A 801 9.83 -52.48 -4.25
CA GLY A 801 10.57 -53.67 -3.79
C GLY A 801 10.27 -54.25 -2.41
N SER A 802 9.18 -53.91 -1.70
CA SER A 802 8.79 -54.70 -0.52
C SER A 802 7.62 -55.64 -0.82
N GLY A 803 7.96 -56.83 -1.31
CA GLY A 803 7.08 -57.99 -1.16
C GLY A 803 6.92 -58.30 0.33
N GLY A 804 5.70 -58.14 0.86
CA GLY A 804 5.32 -58.36 2.26
C GLY A 804 5.62 -57.15 3.15
N ILE A 805 4.65 -56.56 3.84
CA ILE A 805 4.17 -56.99 5.17
C ILE A 805 2.90 -56.15 5.52
N PRO A 806 2.01 -56.61 6.44
CA PRO A 806 0.67 -56.09 6.64
C PRO A 806 0.61 -54.85 7.55
N GLY A 807 -0.52 -54.14 7.45
CA GLY A 807 -1.04 -53.30 8.54
C GLY A 807 -0.50 -51.89 8.58
N THR A 808 -1.40 -50.94 8.32
CA THR A 808 -1.28 -49.51 8.66
C THR A 808 -0.71 -49.30 10.06
N ALA A 809 0.53 -48.83 10.15
CA ALA A 809 1.13 -48.29 11.37
C ALA A 809 1.52 -46.82 11.14
N GLU A 810 1.32 -46.04 12.20
CA GLU A 810 1.41 -44.59 12.32
C GLU A 810 2.67 -43.97 11.68
N ILE A 811 2.47 -42.95 10.84
CA ILE A 811 3.48 -41.94 10.58
C ILE A 811 3.41 -40.97 11.77
N ALA A 812 4.07 -41.33 12.86
CA ALA A 812 4.37 -40.44 13.97
C ALA A 812 5.90 -40.39 14.14
N GLY A 813 6.48 -39.19 14.09
CA GLY A 813 7.86 -38.94 14.52
C GLY A 813 8.77 -38.31 13.48
N VAL A 814 8.54 -37.04 13.12
CA VAL A 814 9.67 -36.14 12.81
C VAL A 814 10.14 -35.61 14.16
N GLY A 815 11.32 -36.07 14.59
CA GLY A 815 11.88 -35.79 15.90
C GLY A 815 12.09 -34.29 16.14
N HIS A 816 11.59 -33.82 17.29
CA HIS A 816 12.08 -32.59 17.91
C HIS A 816 13.56 -32.77 18.31
N PRO A 817 14.44 -31.78 18.14
CA PRO A 817 15.77 -31.83 18.71
C PRO A 817 15.68 -31.69 20.24
N ASP A 818 16.13 -32.72 20.95
CA ASP A 818 16.14 -32.82 22.40
C ASP A 818 16.98 -31.72 23.08
N THR A 819 16.37 -31.11 24.10
CA THR A 819 17.02 -30.38 25.17
C THR A 819 17.83 -31.33 26.03
N ALA A 820 19.15 -31.17 26.03
CA ALA A 820 20.07 -31.89 26.91
C ALA A 820 19.79 -31.57 28.39
N GLY A 821 19.65 -32.63 29.19
CA GLY A 821 19.42 -32.57 30.62
C GLY A 821 20.64 -32.10 31.42
N THR A 822 20.39 -31.25 32.42
CA THR A 822 21.29 -31.00 33.54
C THR A 822 21.00 -32.00 34.65
N ALA A 823 21.98 -32.86 34.94
CA ALA A 823 22.02 -33.67 36.14
C ALA A 823 22.74 -32.90 37.26
N GLY A 824 22.12 -32.89 38.44
CA GLY A 824 22.80 -33.03 39.73
C GLY A 824 23.12 -31.76 40.51
N ALA A 825 22.49 -31.61 41.68
CA ALA A 825 23.20 -31.24 42.90
C ALA A 825 22.36 -31.63 44.14
N GLY A 826 22.85 -32.63 44.86
CA GLY A 826 22.49 -32.84 46.26
C GLY A 826 23.19 -31.80 47.13
N THR A 827 22.50 -31.42 48.21
CA THR A 827 23.01 -30.59 49.30
C THR A 827 23.97 -31.40 50.19
N PRO A 828 25.02 -30.77 50.73
CA PRO A 828 25.43 -31.06 52.09
C PRO A 828 25.33 -29.81 52.97
N ALA A 829 24.98 -30.06 54.23
CA ALA A 829 25.03 -29.12 55.33
C ALA A 829 26.48 -28.72 55.65
N GLY A 830 26.66 -27.47 56.08
CA GLY A 830 27.92 -26.88 56.51
C GLY A 830 27.89 -25.37 56.33
#